data_AF-A0A090L4X9-F1
#
_entry.id   AF-A0A090L4X9-F1
#
_cell.length_a   1.000
_cell.length_b   1.000
_cell.length_c   1.000
_cell.angle_alpha   90.00
_cell.angle_beta   90.00
_cell.angle_gamma   90.00
#
_symmetry.space_group_name_H-M   'P 1'
#
loop_
_entity.id
_entity.type
_entity.pdbx_description
1 polymer ?
#
loop_
_entity_poly.entity_id
_entity_poly.type
_entity_poly.pdbx_seq_one_letter_code
_entity_poly.pdbx_strand_id
1 'polypeptide(L)'
;MFFQQKLVLLLILIASLSNYLDCEINPNPRNYGQSKYRKNIHGSLPRFTYTSTNQSYREGAAVTINCEVTGDPSPSVSWVFNGKQIFDSRKHQIQKRNTQLTIYPFLDSDVGRYTCIAMNRFGSISHSIDLKIIVSVPPFITEGPQSQKVKPSERVVLRCKAKGEPKPRITWFFEGSEIQNLAGHFQASHDETELIISHITRQDNGVFTCMAGNDVGAMTADATITVESPTLSRIDYSLDDSKLSEIVKQATENVDKAIAETQRDLKYSMTNPHSLIKLFKFAAPRALEITKAREVYEESLRLIEKHVEDGLRLPIHELPTNVSYESVLAVSHIQTLMELSGCMNGQFRETCDKNMCFHMKYRSYDGQCNNFDKPMWGVSQMPFLRLLPPIYENGFNTPVGWEKEKLYFGFKKPNARLVSKEVISSEQITPHFRYTSLLMQWGQFLDHDITFKAPALSRKVYSTGGICNRTCENITPCFNIILPPGDPKLKNARGKFPCMEFDRSAAVCGSGETSPIFQRVTYREQVNIITSFIDGSVVYGSTEVDAINLRDLYNDHGLLRFDIVSGAEKPYLPFERDSDMECRRNVSEDNPIRCFLAGDFRANEQLGLTSLHTIFLREHNRIAGKFVQINPDWDGEKIYQETRKIIGAIIQHITYEDWLPKVLGNDGMKHYLGEYKGYDNTVNPGITNAFATAAFRFGHTLINPKLMRLDENFKPIPQGHISLHEAIFAPERLLSEGGIDPIIRGLFATPMKLPRSDQILNKELTELLFHKESEVPLDLAAMNIQRGRDHALPGYIEYRRFCNLSVPNTFEDMISYVTDRKVLPKLKELYGHPGNVDLWVGGVIEKKLPDALVGPTFSCIIGEQFKRLRDGDRFFYLNDGVFSQLQINEIKKYTISKIICNNGDKIDRIQRDSFVHVGEKKSSYQRCEELPDLNIHMWSSCCDGTCSNNIDSSNLKRKKRNEHMYGGRN
;
A
#
# COMPACT_ATOMS: atom_id res chain seq x y z
N MET A 1 52.12 -37.82 -1.60
CA MET A 1 52.83 -36.61 -2.05
C MET A 1 51.82 -35.47 -1.91
N PHE A 2 51.89 -34.58 -0.92
CA PHE A 2 53.02 -34.15 -0.09
C PHE A 2 54.12 -33.42 -0.88
N PHE A 3 54.52 -32.28 -0.30
CA PHE A 3 55.48 -31.23 -0.69
C PHE A 3 54.85 -30.04 -1.46
N GLN A 4 54.82 -28.81 -0.92
CA GLN A 4 55.90 -27.95 -0.37
C GLN A 4 56.97 -27.62 -1.42
N GLN A 5 57.62 -26.45 -1.44
CA GLN A 5 57.47 -25.14 -0.74
C GLN A 5 58.39 -24.15 -1.49
N LYS A 6 58.14 -22.83 -1.37
CA LYS A 6 59.12 -21.69 -1.40
C LYS A 6 58.38 -20.37 -1.69
N LEU A 7 58.81 -19.19 -1.23
CA LEU A 7 59.71 -18.89 -0.10
C LEU A 7 59.42 -17.48 0.44
N VAL A 8 59.11 -17.44 1.75
CA VAL A 8 59.64 -16.54 2.78
C VAL A 8 60.74 -15.53 2.37
N LEU A 9 60.43 -14.24 2.42
CA LEU A 9 61.27 -13.06 2.76
C LEU A 9 60.28 -11.86 2.80
N LEU A 10 60.23 -10.92 3.75
CA LEU A 10 60.99 -10.56 4.96
C LEU A 10 60.23 -11.05 6.23
N LEU A 11 60.83 -11.42 7.39
CA LEU A 11 61.81 -10.77 8.29
C LEU A 11 61.24 -9.58 9.12
N ILE A 12 61.41 -9.43 10.45
CA ILE A 12 61.82 -10.34 11.57
C ILE A 12 61.53 -9.66 12.97
N LEU A 13 61.63 -10.39 14.12
CA LEU A 13 61.53 -9.96 15.57
C LEU A 13 60.10 -9.85 16.19
N ILE A 14 59.77 -10.14 17.48
CA ILE A 14 60.39 -10.82 18.67
C ILE A 14 59.24 -11.23 19.67
N ALA A 15 59.08 -12.48 20.20
CA ALA A 15 59.58 -13.13 21.45
C ALA A 15 58.93 -12.65 22.82
N SER A 16 58.71 -13.42 23.93
CA SER A 16 58.89 -14.85 24.31
C SER A 16 58.45 -15.27 25.77
N LEU A 17 58.01 -16.54 26.00
CA LEU A 17 58.12 -17.44 27.22
C LEU A 17 57.47 -17.06 28.61
N SER A 18 57.46 -17.89 29.69
CA SER A 18 56.85 -19.25 29.92
C SER A 18 56.94 -19.83 31.39
N ASN A 19 55.93 -20.63 31.81
CA ASN A 19 55.86 -21.82 32.75
C ASN A 19 56.39 -21.84 34.22
N TYR A 20 55.67 -22.45 35.21
CA TYR A 20 56.03 -23.68 36.05
C TYR A 20 55.18 -23.98 37.35
N LEU A 21 55.12 -25.28 37.73
CA LEU A 21 54.65 -26.11 38.93
C LEU A 21 54.51 -25.52 40.37
N ASP A 22 54.02 -26.15 41.49
CA ASP A 22 53.11 -27.28 41.93
C ASP A 22 52.96 -27.20 43.53
N CYS A 23 52.58 -28.12 44.46
CA CYS A 23 52.30 -29.59 44.60
C CYS A 23 51.37 -29.95 45.84
N GLU A 24 51.62 -30.99 46.67
CA GLU A 24 50.61 -31.69 47.56
C GLU A 24 50.85 -31.83 49.12
N ILE A 25 49.74 -31.75 49.88
CA ILE A 25 49.14 -32.63 50.97
C ILE A 25 49.95 -33.26 52.18
N ASN A 26 49.61 -32.81 53.41
CA ASN A 26 49.21 -33.48 54.70
C ASN A 26 49.92 -34.77 55.29
N PRO A 27 50.17 -34.88 56.63
CA PRO A 27 49.24 -35.61 57.54
C PRO A 27 49.17 -35.11 59.04
N ASN A 28 48.47 -35.86 59.92
CA ASN A 28 47.96 -35.52 61.28
C ASN A 28 48.47 -36.53 62.37
N PRO A 29 48.07 -36.56 63.68
CA PRO A 29 47.79 -35.54 64.73
C PRO A 29 48.53 -35.77 66.11
N ARG A 30 48.51 -34.81 67.08
CA ARG A 30 48.28 -35.01 68.56
C ARG A 30 48.41 -33.72 69.43
N ASN A 31 47.95 -33.78 70.69
CA ASN A 31 47.76 -32.66 71.64
C ASN A 31 49.02 -32.24 72.45
N TYR A 32 49.17 -30.94 72.77
CA TYR A 32 49.10 -30.33 74.13
C TYR A 32 49.65 -28.87 74.15
N GLY A 33 49.25 -28.04 75.14
CA GLY A 33 50.13 -26.98 75.67
C GLY A 33 49.85 -25.48 75.36
N GLN A 34 48.95 -24.87 76.16
CA GLN A 34 49.04 -23.51 76.77
C GLN A 34 49.46 -22.20 76.02
N SER A 35 48.87 -21.11 76.53
CA SER A 35 49.44 -19.74 76.67
C SER A 35 49.20 -18.66 75.58
N LYS A 36 48.18 -17.84 75.85
CA LYS A 36 48.11 -16.36 75.72
C LYS A 36 49.13 -15.65 74.81
N TYR A 37 48.64 -14.95 73.79
CA TYR A 37 48.55 -13.47 73.80
C TYR A 37 47.43 -13.00 72.83
N ARG A 38 46.92 -11.77 73.00
CA ARG A 38 45.70 -11.29 72.31
C ARG A 38 45.95 -10.73 70.91
N LYS A 39 45.16 -11.18 69.94
CA LYS A 39 44.40 -10.33 69.01
C LYS A 39 43.10 -11.04 68.64
N ASN A 40 41.94 -10.43 68.90
CA ASN A 40 40.67 -10.96 68.41
C ASN A 40 40.62 -10.79 66.89
N ILE A 41 40.66 -11.88 66.15
CA ILE A 41 40.33 -11.88 64.73
C ILE A 41 38.84 -12.21 64.62
N HIS A 42 38.00 -11.18 64.64
CA HIS A 42 36.64 -11.33 64.12
C HIS A 42 36.71 -11.67 62.63
N GLY A 43 35.77 -12.48 62.18
CA GLY A 43 35.68 -13.02 60.83
C GLY A 43 34.61 -14.10 60.78
N SER A 44 34.27 -14.55 59.58
CA SER A 44 33.15 -15.47 59.37
C SER A 44 33.54 -16.62 58.45
N LEU A 45 32.97 -17.79 58.76
CA LEU A 45 32.95 -18.95 57.85
C LEU A 45 32.33 -18.54 56.51
N PRO A 46 32.77 -19.14 55.38
CA PRO A 46 32.09 -18.97 54.12
C PRO A 46 30.61 -19.37 54.24
N ARG A 47 29.74 -18.64 53.55
CA ARG A 47 28.32 -18.98 53.40
C ARG A 47 27.87 -18.66 51.97
N PHE A 48 27.12 -19.58 51.36
CA PHE A 48 26.41 -19.33 50.10
C PHE A 48 25.35 -18.24 50.29
N THR A 49 25.41 -17.20 49.46
CA THR A 49 24.35 -16.19 49.32
C THR A 49 23.37 -16.57 48.22
N TYR A 50 23.88 -17.15 47.13
CA TYR A 50 23.07 -17.70 46.04
C TYR A 50 23.82 -18.83 45.33
N THR A 51 23.13 -19.93 45.04
CA THR A 51 23.66 -21.06 44.27
C THR A 51 22.64 -21.50 43.24
N SER A 52 23.08 -21.83 42.03
CA SER A 52 22.26 -22.56 41.06
C SER A 52 21.80 -23.91 41.66
N THR A 53 20.69 -24.43 41.15
CA THR A 53 20.16 -25.77 41.45
C THR A 53 20.45 -26.73 40.29
N ASN A 54 20.11 -28.02 40.45
CA ASN A 54 20.09 -28.97 39.33
C ASN A 54 19.22 -28.40 38.19
N GLN A 55 19.75 -28.38 36.97
CA GLN A 55 19.06 -27.88 35.77
C GLN A 55 19.45 -28.75 34.57
N SER A 56 18.54 -28.80 33.59
CA SER A 56 18.77 -29.47 32.31
C SER A 56 18.86 -28.42 31.21
N TYR A 57 19.75 -28.62 30.24
CA TYR A 57 19.97 -27.69 29.12
C TYR A 57 20.01 -28.43 27.79
N ARG A 58 19.70 -27.75 26.68
CA ARG A 58 19.84 -28.36 25.34
C ARG A 58 21.31 -28.49 24.95
N GLU A 59 21.62 -29.48 24.13
CA GLU A 59 22.95 -29.59 23.51
C GLU A 59 23.25 -28.32 22.68
N GLY A 60 24.50 -27.88 22.69
CA GLY A 60 24.97 -26.66 22.04
C GLY A 60 24.67 -25.37 22.81
N ALA A 61 23.89 -25.40 23.91
CA ALA A 61 23.54 -24.19 24.66
C ALA A 61 24.73 -23.62 25.48
N ALA A 62 24.61 -22.35 25.86
CA ALA A 62 25.51 -21.69 26.81
C ALA A 62 24.92 -21.79 28.24
N VAL A 63 25.60 -22.53 29.12
CA VAL A 63 25.09 -22.94 30.43
C VAL A 63 25.83 -22.21 31.53
N THR A 64 25.14 -21.42 32.36
CA THR A 64 25.79 -20.60 33.41
C THR A 64 25.38 -21.02 34.81
N ILE A 65 26.36 -21.49 35.58
CA ILE A 65 26.23 -21.92 36.97
C ILE A 65 26.71 -20.78 37.88
N ASN A 66 25.96 -20.49 38.95
CA ASN A 66 26.30 -19.48 39.94
C ASN A 66 26.54 -20.12 41.31
N CYS A 67 27.49 -19.57 42.04
CA CYS A 67 27.87 -19.96 43.40
C CYS A 67 28.45 -18.73 44.12
N GLU A 68 27.56 -17.79 44.43
CA GLU A 68 27.86 -16.55 45.13
C GLU A 68 28.02 -16.83 46.63
N VAL A 69 29.07 -16.27 47.21
CA VAL A 69 29.48 -16.53 48.59
C VAL A 69 29.90 -15.25 49.31
N THR A 70 29.67 -15.25 50.62
CA THR A 70 30.17 -14.24 51.56
C THR A 70 30.97 -14.90 52.68
N GLY A 71 31.82 -14.12 53.33
CA GLY A 71 32.74 -14.56 54.38
C GLY A 71 33.83 -13.51 54.61
N ASP A 72 34.43 -13.52 55.81
CA ASP A 72 35.54 -12.63 56.17
C ASP A 72 36.71 -13.46 56.75
N PRO A 73 37.86 -13.57 56.05
CA PRO A 73 38.17 -12.96 54.75
C PRO A 73 37.31 -13.50 53.61
N SER A 74 37.20 -12.74 52.52
CA SER A 74 36.43 -13.13 51.33
C SER A 74 36.84 -14.52 50.83
N PRO A 75 35.91 -15.48 50.67
CA PRO A 75 36.26 -16.84 50.26
C PRO A 75 36.79 -16.91 48.82
N SER A 76 37.76 -17.78 48.59
CA SER A 76 38.17 -18.20 47.24
C SER A 76 37.25 -19.31 46.75
N VAL A 77 36.71 -19.18 45.53
CA VAL A 77 35.85 -20.19 44.90
C VAL A 77 36.61 -20.96 43.82
N SER A 78 36.39 -22.27 43.78
CA SER A 78 36.85 -23.20 42.75
C SER A 78 35.70 -24.09 42.27
N TRP A 79 35.81 -24.66 41.07
CA TRP A 79 34.79 -25.51 40.47
C TRP A 79 35.36 -26.88 40.12
N VAL A 80 34.54 -27.93 40.22
CA VAL A 80 34.88 -29.33 39.98
C VAL A 80 33.78 -29.96 39.14
N PHE A 81 34.13 -30.67 38.06
CA PHE A 81 33.20 -31.48 37.24
C PHE A 81 33.57 -32.96 37.37
N ASN A 82 32.60 -33.80 37.77
CA ASN A 82 32.76 -35.25 37.91
C ASN A 82 34.05 -35.65 38.68
N GLY A 83 34.40 -34.89 39.73
CA GLY A 83 35.58 -35.10 40.58
C GLY A 83 36.90 -34.48 40.08
N LYS A 84 36.93 -33.85 38.90
CA LYS A 84 38.12 -33.16 38.36
C LYS A 84 37.95 -31.64 38.43
N GLN A 85 38.99 -30.92 38.85
CA GLN A 85 38.96 -29.46 38.93
C GLN A 85 38.83 -28.81 37.53
N ILE A 86 37.98 -27.79 37.44
CA ILE A 86 37.75 -26.99 36.23
C ILE A 86 38.63 -25.73 36.31
N PHE A 87 39.22 -25.37 35.18
CA PHE A 87 40.00 -24.15 35.00
C PHE A 87 39.41 -23.31 33.85
N ASP A 88 39.67 -22.00 33.89
CA ASP A 88 39.19 -21.06 32.89
C ASP A 88 39.72 -21.42 31.49
N SER A 89 38.83 -21.43 30.50
CA SER A 89 39.12 -21.93 29.15
C SER A 89 38.06 -21.49 28.15
N ARG A 90 38.33 -21.67 26.85
CA ARG A 90 37.35 -21.38 25.78
C ARG A 90 36.01 -22.12 25.93
N LYS A 91 36.00 -23.29 26.59
CA LYS A 91 34.77 -24.07 26.86
C LYS A 91 34.16 -23.78 28.23
N HIS A 92 34.98 -23.56 29.26
CA HIS A 92 34.57 -23.29 30.64
C HIS A 92 35.07 -21.91 31.05
N GLN A 93 34.23 -20.88 30.91
CA GLN A 93 34.56 -19.50 31.22
C GLN A 93 34.23 -19.19 32.68
N ILE A 94 35.23 -18.85 33.49
CA ILE A 94 35.08 -18.58 34.93
C ILE A 94 35.11 -17.07 35.17
N GLN A 95 34.01 -16.53 35.70
CA GLN A 95 33.75 -15.09 35.80
C GLN A 95 33.38 -14.67 37.23
N LYS A 96 33.21 -13.35 37.45
CA LYS A 96 32.79 -12.74 38.73
C LYS A 96 33.60 -13.21 39.97
N ARG A 97 34.94 -13.13 39.94
CA ARG A 97 35.82 -13.65 41.02
C ARG A 97 35.54 -15.14 41.34
N ASN A 98 35.35 -15.93 40.29
CA ASN A 98 35.06 -17.36 40.31
C ASN A 98 33.68 -17.76 40.87
N THR A 99 32.79 -16.83 41.23
CA THR A 99 31.42 -17.19 41.66
C THR A 99 30.50 -17.61 40.50
N GLN A 100 30.96 -17.51 39.25
CA GLN A 100 30.19 -17.87 38.06
C GLN A 100 31.02 -18.70 37.09
N LEU A 101 30.44 -19.76 36.54
CA LEU A 101 31.03 -20.66 35.54
C LEU A 101 30.06 -20.79 34.36
N THR A 102 30.50 -20.44 33.16
CA THR A 102 29.74 -20.61 31.92
C THR A 102 30.37 -21.69 31.03
N ILE A 103 29.57 -22.67 30.60
CA ILE A 103 29.97 -23.78 29.74
C ILE A 103 29.39 -23.55 28.34
N TYR A 104 30.21 -23.52 27.29
CA TYR A 104 29.75 -23.38 25.91
C TYR A 104 30.71 -24.00 24.88
N PRO A 105 30.21 -24.77 23.88
CA PRO A 105 28.89 -25.40 23.87
C PRO A 105 28.79 -26.48 24.96
N PHE A 106 27.62 -26.60 25.59
CA PHE A 106 27.30 -27.71 26.48
C PHE A 106 26.92 -28.95 25.65
N LEU A 107 27.66 -30.04 25.80
CA LEU A 107 27.54 -31.29 25.04
C LEU A 107 27.37 -32.48 26.00
N ASP A 108 27.07 -33.68 25.48
CA ASP A 108 26.87 -34.88 26.32
C ASP A 108 28.10 -35.22 27.20
N SER A 109 29.31 -34.89 26.72
CA SER A 109 30.55 -34.97 27.49
C SER A 109 30.57 -34.17 28.80
N ASP A 110 29.66 -33.20 28.93
CA ASP A 110 29.60 -32.22 30.01
C ASP A 110 28.43 -32.51 30.99
N VAL A 111 27.69 -33.60 30.75
CA VAL A 111 26.64 -34.09 31.66
C VAL A 111 27.27 -34.68 32.92
N GLY A 112 26.71 -34.33 34.08
CA GLY A 112 27.18 -34.82 35.38
C GLY A 112 27.22 -33.74 36.46
N ARG A 113 28.05 -33.98 37.48
CA ARG A 113 28.04 -33.23 38.73
C ARG A 113 29.05 -32.09 38.72
N TYR A 114 28.56 -30.86 38.86
CA TYR A 114 29.33 -29.65 39.04
C TYR A 114 29.28 -29.22 40.51
N THR A 115 30.43 -29.24 41.18
CA THR A 115 30.57 -28.80 42.57
C THR A 115 31.36 -27.50 42.61
N CYS A 116 30.78 -26.44 43.18
CA CYS A 116 31.57 -25.30 43.63
C CYS A 116 32.06 -25.55 45.06
N ILE A 117 33.28 -25.14 45.34
CA ILE A 117 33.91 -25.22 46.66
C ILE A 117 34.42 -23.82 47.01
N ALA A 118 34.01 -23.31 48.17
CA ALA A 118 34.34 -21.96 48.63
C ALA A 118 34.98 -22.01 50.01
N MET A 119 36.21 -21.49 50.12
CA MET A 119 37.06 -21.64 51.31
C MET A 119 37.63 -20.29 51.76
N ASN A 120 37.74 -20.10 53.08
CA ASN A 120 38.63 -19.11 53.68
C ASN A 120 39.37 -19.73 54.88
N ARG A 121 40.18 -18.94 55.59
CA ARG A 121 40.98 -19.42 56.75
C ARG A 121 40.17 -20.00 57.93
N PHE A 122 38.85 -19.81 57.96
CA PHE A 122 37.98 -20.33 59.02
C PHE A 122 37.28 -21.64 58.64
N GLY A 123 37.14 -21.94 57.35
CA GLY A 123 36.52 -23.19 56.89
C GLY A 123 36.22 -23.20 55.39
N SER A 124 35.65 -24.32 54.93
CA SER A 124 35.22 -24.53 53.55
C SER A 124 33.78 -25.03 53.50
N ILE A 125 33.05 -24.63 52.47
CA ILE A 125 31.73 -25.14 52.11
C ILE A 125 31.75 -25.61 50.66
N SER A 126 30.84 -26.51 50.29
CA SER A 126 30.69 -26.99 48.92
C SER A 126 29.21 -27.18 48.57
N HIS A 127 28.82 -26.79 47.37
CA HIS A 127 27.49 -27.05 46.83
C HIS A 127 27.63 -27.75 45.48
N SER A 128 26.83 -28.81 45.28
CA SER A 128 26.86 -29.63 44.07
C SER A 128 25.53 -29.52 43.34
N ILE A 129 25.60 -29.39 42.02
CA ILE A 129 24.45 -29.58 41.14
C ILE A 129 24.73 -30.67 40.12
N ASP A 130 23.70 -31.40 39.74
CA ASP A 130 23.71 -32.31 38.61
C ASP A 130 23.14 -31.60 37.37
N LEU A 131 23.96 -31.47 36.33
CA LEU A 131 23.56 -30.98 35.02
C LEU A 131 23.27 -32.13 34.06
N LYS A 132 22.24 -31.95 33.24
CA LYS A 132 21.76 -32.95 32.26
C LYS A 132 21.48 -32.31 30.91
N ILE A 133 21.56 -33.09 29.85
CA ILE A 133 20.98 -32.72 28.56
C ILE A 133 19.46 -32.90 28.60
N ILE A 134 18.73 -31.92 28.05
CA ILE A 134 17.36 -32.10 27.58
C ILE A 134 17.46 -32.81 26.23
N VAL A 135 17.01 -34.07 26.18
CA VAL A 135 16.87 -34.80 24.92
C VAL A 135 15.69 -34.20 24.17
N SER A 136 15.99 -33.19 23.35
CA SER A 136 14.99 -32.50 22.55
C SER A 136 14.57 -33.38 21.38
N VAL A 137 13.30 -33.78 21.35
CA VAL A 137 12.73 -34.65 20.32
C VAL A 137 11.84 -33.80 19.41
N PRO A 138 12.10 -33.74 18.09
CA PRO A 138 11.24 -33.02 17.15
C PRO A 138 9.85 -33.64 17.06
N PRO A 139 8.83 -32.91 16.61
CA PRO A 139 7.46 -33.42 16.55
C PRO A 139 7.36 -34.59 15.58
N PHE A 140 6.80 -35.70 16.06
CA PHE A 140 6.45 -36.87 15.25
C PHE A 140 4.95 -37.12 15.38
N ILE A 141 4.23 -37.01 14.27
CA ILE A 141 2.80 -37.27 14.20
C ILE A 141 2.57 -38.78 14.29
N THR A 142 1.98 -39.22 15.41
CA THR A 142 1.64 -40.63 15.69
C THR A 142 0.26 -41.03 15.19
N GLU A 143 -0.62 -40.06 14.95
CA GLU A 143 -1.95 -40.22 14.38
C GLU A 143 -2.21 -38.96 13.56
N GLY A 144 -2.25 -39.08 12.23
CA GLY A 144 -2.55 -37.98 11.33
C GLY A 144 -4.02 -37.97 10.89
N PRO A 145 -4.54 -36.82 10.42
CA PRO A 145 -5.91 -36.72 9.95
C PRO A 145 -6.16 -37.69 8.80
N GLN A 146 -7.39 -38.20 8.70
CA GLN A 146 -7.76 -39.18 7.69
C GLN A 146 -8.71 -38.56 6.67
N SER A 147 -8.41 -38.77 5.38
CA SER A 147 -9.25 -38.34 4.27
C SER A 147 -10.62 -39.03 4.35
N GLN A 148 -11.69 -38.29 4.18
CA GLN A 148 -13.06 -38.77 4.37
C GLN A 148 -13.97 -38.30 3.22
N LYS A 149 -14.94 -39.15 2.86
CA LYS A 149 -16.01 -38.82 1.91
C LYS A 149 -17.33 -38.78 2.67
N VAL A 150 -17.96 -37.61 2.69
CA VAL A 150 -18.97 -37.20 3.69
C VAL A 150 -20.07 -36.36 3.05
N LYS A 151 -21.30 -36.39 3.57
CA LYS A 151 -22.42 -35.65 2.98
C LYS A 151 -22.58 -34.25 3.59
N PRO A 152 -23.20 -33.30 2.87
CA PRO A 152 -23.55 -32.01 3.41
C PRO A 152 -24.33 -32.12 4.73
N SER A 153 -24.05 -31.22 5.66
CA SER A 153 -24.56 -31.17 7.04
C SER A 153 -24.13 -32.31 7.97
N GLU A 154 -23.31 -33.27 7.53
CA GLU A 154 -22.69 -34.25 8.45
C GLU A 154 -21.62 -33.57 9.33
N ARG A 155 -21.42 -34.12 10.54
CA ARG A 155 -20.37 -33.66 11.46
C ARG A 155 -19.07 -34.40 11.16
N VAL A 156 -18.02 -33.67 10.82
CA VAL A 156 -16.69 -34.23 10.55
C VAL A 156 -15.76 -34.00 11.74
N VAL A 157 -14.89 -34.97 12.02
CA VAL A 157 -13.81 -34.84 13.01
C VAL A 157 -12.51 -35.31 12.39
N LEU A 158 -11.54 -34.41 12.30
CA LEU A 158 -10.15 -34.71 11.97
C LEU A 158 -9.34 -34.82 13.26
N ARG A 159 -8.35 -35.73 13.27
CA ARG A 159 -7.57 -36.07 14.47
C ARG A 159 -6.08 -35.95 14.15
N CYS A 160 -5.33 -35.28 15.01
CA CYS A 160 -3.89 -35.14 14.88
C CYS A 160 -3.22 -35.23 16.26
N LYS A 161 -2.53 -36.34 16.52
CA LYS A 161 -1.78 -36.56 17.77
C LYS A 161 -0.30 -36.72 17.47
N ALA A 162 0.53 -35.89 18.09
CA ALA A 162 1.98 -35.92 17.97
C ALA A 162 2.70 -36.17 19.30
N LYS A 163 3.91 -36.71 19.21
CA LYS A 163 4.88 -36.83 20.31
C LYS A 163 6.09 -35.95 20.00
N GLY A 164 6.78 -35.49 21.03
CA GLY A 164 7.96 -34.63 20.94
C GLY A 164 8.30 -34.06 22.31
N GLU A 165 9.50 -33.50 22.45
CA GLU A 165 9.99 -32.90 23.71
C GLU A 165 10.76 -31.61 23.38
N PRO A 166 10.21 -30.41 23.66
CA PRO A 166 8.94 -30.13 24.36
C PRO A 166 7.69 -30.69 23.67
N LYS A 167 6.61 -30.91 24.43
CA LYS A 167 5.31 -31.38 23.89
C LYS A 167 4.89 -30.49 22.70
N PRO A 168 4.66 -31.04 21.49
CA PRO A 168 4.24 -30.25 20.35
C PRO A 168 2.87 -29.59 20.53
N ARG A 169 2.72 -28.38 19.99
CA ARG A 169 1.43 -27.74 19.72
C ARG A 169 0.90 -28.24 18.37
N ILE A 170 -0.42 -28.38 18.25
CA ILE A 170 -1.09 -28.68 16.97
C ILE A 170 -1.68 -27.39 16.40
N THR A 171 -1.47 -27.15 15.11
CA THR A 171 -2.04 -26.03 14.36
C THR A 171 -2.72 -26.56 13.11
N TRP A 172 -3.94 -26.10 12.82
CA TRP A 172 -4.75 -26.58 11.71
C TRP A 172 -4.81 -25.56 10.58
N PHE A 173 -4.71 -26.07 9.35
CA PHE A 173 -4.75 -25.29 8.11
C PHE A 173 -5.80 -25.90 7.18
N PHE A 174 -6.41 -25.07 6.35
CA PHE A 174 -7.27 -25.46 5.23
C PHE A 174 -6.76 -24.77 3.96
N GLU A 175 -6.53 -25.54 2.89
CA GLU A 175 -5.96 -25.04 1.63
C GLU A 175 -4.70 -24.16 1.83
N GLY A 176 -3.81 -24.62 2.71
CA GLY A 176 -2.55 -23.96 3.07
C GLY A 176 -2.66 -22.72 3.96
N SER A 177 -3.87 -22.33 4.39
CA SER A 177 -4.11 -21.15 5.24
C SER A 177 -4.45 -21.55 6.69
N GLU A 178 -3.82 -20.91 7.69
CA GLU A 178 -4.06 -21.21 9.11
C GLU A 178 -5.48 -20.82 9.54
N ILE A 179 -6.18 -21.73 10.23
CA ILE A 179 -7.55 -21.53 10.70
C ILE A 179 -7.54 -20.65 11.98
N GLN A 180 -7.56 -19.32 11.78
CA GLN A 180 -7.46 -18.32 12.86
C GLN A 180 -8.61 -18.33 13.88
N ASN A 181 -9.77 -18.91 13.56
CA ASN A 181 -10.94 -18.98 14.46
C ASN A 181 -11.39 -20.43 14.65
N LEU A 182 -10.96 -21.02 15.77
CA LEU A 182 -11.28 -22.40 16.18
C LEU A 182 -12.42 -22.46 17.22
N ALA A 183 -13.34 -21.49 17.18
CA ALA A 183 -14.54 -21.42 18.02
C ALA A 183 -15.82 -21.11 17.21
N GLY A 184 -15.79 -21.32 15.89
CA GLY A 184 -16.86 -20.96 14.97
C GLY A 184 -17.41 -22.17 14.20
N HIS A 185 -17.34 -22.10 12.87
CA HIS A 185 -17.63 -23.22 11.97
C HIS A 185 -16.63 -24.38 12.18
N PHE A 186 -15.35 -24.02 12.19
CA PHE A 186 -14.25 -24.85 12.68
C PHE A 186 -14.13 -24.72 14.21
N GLN A 187 -14.01 -25.85 14.90
CA GLN A 187 -13.89 -25.91 16.36
C GLN A 187 -12.76 -26.86 16.76
N ALA A 188 -11.85 -26.43 17.64
CA ALA A 188 -10.79 -27.30 18.14
C ALA A 188 -11.18 -28.01 19.45
N SER A 189 -10.59 -29.18 19.71
CA SER A 189 -10.54 -29.73 21.07
C SER A 189 -9.73 -28.82 22.00
N HIS A 190 -9.93 -28.97 23.32
CA HIS A 190 -9.22 -28.19 24.35
C HIS A 190 -7.69 -28.37 24.32
N ASP A 191 -7.18 -29.42 23.68
CA ASP A 191 -5.76 -29.70 23.49
C ASP A 191 -5.28 -29.56 22.03
N GLU A 192 -6.12 -28.97 21.17
CA GLU A 192 -5.91 -28.74 19.72
C GLU A 192 -5.74 -30.01 18.87
N THR A 193 -5.85 -31.22 19.45
CA THR A 193 -5.66 -32.50 18.74
C THR A 193 -6.84 -32.97 17.87
N GLU A 194 -8.03 -32.40 18.03
CA GLU A 194 -9.18 -32.65 17.15
C GLU A 194 -9.66 -31.35 16.50
N LEU A 195 -9.92 -31.39 15.18
CA LEU A 195 -10.64 -30.35 14.46
C LEU A 195 -12.04 -30.88 14.13
N ILE A 196 -13.05 -30.18 14.63
CA ILE A 196 -14.47 -30.53 14.51
C ILE A 196 -15.13 -29.54 13.55
N ILE A 197 -15.79 -30.05 12.52
CA ILE A 197 -16.67 -29.29 11.62
C ILE A 197 -18.10 -29.71 11.97
N SER A 198 -18.89 -28.79 12.52
CA SER A 198 -20.19 -29.15 13.11
C SER A 198 -21.26 -29.53 12.07
N HIS A 199 -21.27 -28.86 10.93
CA HIS A 199 -22.14 -29.14 9.79
C HIS A 199 -21.32 -28.90 8.51
N ILE A 200 -20.84 -29.94 7.84
CA ILE A 200 -19.93 -29.74 6.71
C ILE A 200 -20.66 -29.26 5.45
N THR A 201 -20.03 -28.35 4.71
CA THR A 201 -20.56 -27.71 3.51
C THR A 201 -19.67 -28.00 2.30
N ARG A 202 -20.15 -27.75 1.07
CA ARG A 202 -19.30 -27.89 -0.14
C ARG A 202 -18.05 -27.01 -0.08
N GLN A 203 -18.13 -25.90 0.64
CA GLN A 203 -17.08 -24.91 0.83
C GLN A 203 -15.92 -25.45 1.70
N ASP A 204 -16.14 -26.58 2.40
CA ASP A 204 -15.14 -27.31 3.19
C ASP A 204 -14.46 -28.46 2.40
N ASN A 205 -14.78 -28.61 1.11
CA ASN A 205 -14.16 -29.61 0.25
C ASN A 205 -12.73 -29.18 -0.12
N GLY A 206 -11.72 -29.86 0.41
CA GLY A 206 -10.31 -29.51 0.20
C GLY A 206 -9.34 -30.28 1.10
N VAL A 207 -8.09 -29.82 1.15
CA VAL A 207 -7.02 -30.38 1.97
C VAL A 207 -6.96 -29.66 3.32
N PHE A 208 -7.11 -30.43 4.39
CA PHE A 208 -6.83 -30.03 5.76
C PHE A 208 -5.47 -30.57 6.19
N THR A 209 -4.56 -29.67 6.57
CA THR A 209 -3.25 -30.02 7.12
C THR A 209 -3.27 -29.80 8.63
N CYS A 210 -2.82 -30.79 9.41
CA CYS A 210 -2.34 -30.49 10.75
C CYS A 210 -0.81 -30.32 10.73
N MET A 211 -0.33 -29.34 11.48
CA MET A 211 1.09 -29.15 11.78
C MET A 211 1.31 -29.40 13.27
N ALA A 212 2.21 -30.32 13.61
CA ALA A 212 2.74 -30.47 14.96
C ALA A 212 4.07 -29.71 15.06
N GLY A 213 4.16 -28.70 15.93
CA GLY A 213 5.33 -27.84 16.07
C GLY A 213 5.87 -27.77 17.50
N ASN A 214 7.19 -27.76 17.65
CA ASN A 214 7.88 -27.39 18.89
C ASN A 214 9.21 -26.66 18.56
N ASP A 215 9.94 -26.21 19.58
CA ASP A 215 11.22 -25.49 19.45
C ASP A 215 12.38 -26.31 18.84
N VAL A 216 12.13 -27.51 18.33
CA VAL A 216 13.10 -28.47 17.75
C VAL A 216 12.79 -28.73 16.28
N GLY A 217 11.56 -28.50 15.83
CA GLY A 217 11.13 -28.66 14.45
C GLY A 217 9.60 -28.66 14.30
N ALA A 218 9.14 -28.96 13.09
CA ALA A 218 7.72 -29.19 12.81
C ALA A 218 7.53 -30.37 11.85
N MET A 219 6.38 -31.02 11.93
CA MET A 219 5.94 -32.08 11.03
C MET A 219 4.48 -31.82 10.63
N THR A 220 4.12 -32.10 9.39
CA THR A 220 2.75 -31.97 8.87
C THR A 220 2.15 -33.32 8.48
N ALA A 221 0.82 -33.40 8.48
CA ALA A 221 0.06 -34.50 7.92
C ALA A 221 -1.28 -33.99 7.35
N ASP A 222 -1.62 -34.48 6.16
CA ASP A 222 -2.73 -33.95 5.34
C ASP A 222 -3.89 -34.94 5.23
N ALA A 223 -5.11 -34.43 5.14
CA ALA A 223 -6.32 -35.16 4.79
C ALA A 223 -7.16 -34.41 3.78
N THR A 224 -7.59 -35.09 2.72
CA THR A 224 -8.58 -34.55 1.78
C THR A 224 -9.98 -34.87 2.29
N ILE A 225 -10.79 -33.84 2.52
CA ILE A 225 -12.22 -34.00 2.75
C ILE A 225 -12.93 -33.82 1.41
N THR A 226 -13.60 -34.88 0.95
CA THR A 226 -14.40 -34.87 -0.28
C THR A 226 -15.88 -34.85 0.09
N VAL A 227 -16.52 -33.70 -0.05
CA VAL A 227 -17.95 -33.57 0.27
C VAL A 227 -18.76 -34.14 -0.89
N GLU A 228 -19.59 -35.14 -0.61
CA GLU A 228 -20.46 -35.77 -1.60
C GLU A 228 -21.40 -34.73 -2.20
N SER A 229 -21.26 -34.49 -3.50
CA SER A 229 -22.40 -34.05 -4.29
C SER A 229 -23.55 -35.04 -4.04
N PRO A 230 -24.77 -34.59 -3.68
CA PRO A 230 -25.96 -35.40 -3.90
C PRO A 230 -26.04 -35.82 -5.39
N THR A 231 -26.92 -36.76 -5.72
CA THR A 231 -27.17 -37.22 -7.10
C THR A 231 -27.86 -36.14 -7.94
N LEU A 232 -27.09 -35.09 -8.26
CA LEU A 232 -27.53 -33.79 -8.77
C LEU A 232 -27.72 -33.72 -10.28
N SER A 233 -27.58 -34.83 -11.00
CA SER A 233 -27.72 -34.87 -12.47
C SER A 233 -29.11 -34.49 -12.99
N ARG A 234 -30.08 -34.19 -12.12
CA ARG A 234 -31.38 -33.59 -12.46
C ARG A 234 -31.50 -32.12 -12.07
N ILE A 235 -30.66 -31.64 -11.15
CA ILE A 235 -30.68 -30.25 -10.67
C ILE A 235 -29.85 -29.36 -11.60
N ASP A 236 -28.73 -29.87 -12.11
CA ASP A 236 -27.85 -29.17 -13.07
C ASP A 236 -28.63 -28.67 -14.30
N TYR A 237 -29.51 -29.51 -14.85
CA TYR A 237 -30.42 -29.16 -15.97
C TYR A 237 -31.43 -28.04 -15.67
N SER A 238 -31.57 -27.57 -14.43
CA SER A 238 -32.38 -26.38 -14.13
C SER A 238 -31.66 -25.06 -14.41
N LEU A 239 -30.34 -25.09 -14.59
CA LEU A 239 -29.46 -23.96 -14.93
C LEU A 239 -28.65 -24.25 -16.21
N ASP A 240 -29.30 -24.72 -17.27
CA ASP A 240 -28.64 -24.88 -18.58
C ASP A 240 -28.15 -23.53 -19.16
N ASP A 241 -27.29 -23.56 -20.18
CA ASP A 241 -26.72 -22.34 -20.78
C ASP A 241 -27.81 -21.36 -21.30
N SER A 242 -28.99 -21.85 -21.66
CA SER A 242 -30.14 -21.01 -22.05
C SER A 242 -30.71 -20.27 -20.83
N LYS A 243 -30.88 -20.95 -19.70
CA LYS A 243 -31.32 -20.34 -18.43
C LYS A 243 -30.27 -19.40 -17.86
N LEU A 244 -28.99 -19.75 -17.93
CA LEU A 244 -27.88 -18.85 -17.53
C LEU A 244 -27.86 -17.60 -18.42
N SER A 245 -28.07 -17.73 -19.73
CA SER A 245 -28.18 -16.59 -20.64
C SER A 245 -29.40 -15.71 -20.37
N GLU A 246 -30.55 -16.30 -20.01
CA GLU A 246 -31.73 -15.56 -19.55
C GLU A 246 -31.43 -14.76 -18.28
N ILE A 247 -30.75 -15.38 -17.30
CA ILE A 247 -30.38 -14.76 -16.03
C ILE A 247 -29.36 -13.64 -16.21
N VAL A 248 -28.28 -13.84 -16.98
CA VAL A 248 -27.28 -12.80 -17.23
C VAL A 248 -27.87 -11.63 -18.03
N LYS A 249 -28.80 -11.92 -18.95
CA LYS A 249 -29.57 -10.87 -19.63
C LYS A 249 -30.43 -10.08 -18.63
N GLN A 250 -31.16 -10.76 -17.75
CA GLN A 250 -31.98 -10.10 -16.73
C GLN A 250 -31.12 -9.28 -15.74
N ALA A 251 -29.95 -9.78 -15.36
CA ALA A 251 -28.97 -9.05 -14.55
C ALA A 251 -28.43 -7.81 -15.28
N THR A 252 -28.14 -7.93 -16.58
CA THR A 252 -27.73 -6.81 -17.44
C THR A 252 -28.81 -5.74 -17.49
N GLU A 253 -30.07 -6.12 -17.71
CA GLU A 253 -31.22 -5.22 -17.70
C GLU A 253 -31.42 -4.56 -16.33
N ASN A 254 -31.23 -5.29 -15.22
CA ASN A 254 -31.33 -4.76 -13.85
C ASN A 254 -30.21 -3.75 -13.56
N VAL A 255 -28.97 -4.05 -13.96
CA VAL A 255 -27.80 -3.17 -13.76
C VAL A 255 -27.90 -1.93 -14.64
N ASP A 256 -28.24 -2.06 -15.93
CA ASP A 256 -28.45 -0.91 -16.82
C ASP A 256 -29.61 -0.04 -16.34
N LYS A 257 -30.70 -0.64 -15.84
CA LYS A 257 -31.79 0.10 -15.21
C LYS A 257 -31.31 0.83 -13.95
N ALA A 258 -30.52 0.21 -13.08
CA ALA A 258 -30.00 0.84 -11.86
C ALA A 258 -29.00 1.99 -12.17
N ILE A 259 -28.18 1.85 -13.22
CA ILE A 259 -27.29 2.89 -13.74
C ILE A 259 -28.11 4.02 -14.36
N ALA A 260 -29.03 3.73 -15.27
CA ALA A 260 -29.89 4.72 -15.93
C ALA A 260 -30.82 5.44 -14.94
N GLU A 261 -31.31 4.76 -13.91
CA GLU A 261 -32.06 5.39 -12.81
C GLU A 261 -31.16 6.16 -11.83
N THR A 262 -29.90 5.76 -11.65
CA THR A 262 -28.89 6.55 -10.93
C THR A 262 -28.62 7.85 -11.67
N GLN A 263 -28.32 7.78 -12.98
CA GLN A 263 -28.16 8.94 -13.86
C GLN A 263 -29.43 9.80 -13.87
N ARG A 264 -30.63 9.20 -13.96
CA ARG A 264 -31.91 9.91 -13.94
C ARG A 264 -32.15 10.61 -12.60
N ASP A 265 -31.90 9.98 -11.46
CA ASP A 265 -32.11 10.62 -10.15
C ASP A 265 -31.09 11.77 -9.93
N LEU A 266 -29.86 11.62 -10.41
CA LEU A 266 -28.87 12.72 -10.44
C LEU A 266 -29.32 13.86 -11.36
N LYS A 267 -29.88 13.57 -12.55
CA LYS A 267 -30.43 14.57 -13.48
C LYS A 267 -31.73 15.22 -12.99
N TYR A 268 -32.65 14.50 -12.36
CA TYR A 268 -33.86 15.11 -11.78
C TYR A 268 -33.56 15.94 -10.52
N SER A 269 -32.34 15.85 -9.98
CA SER A 269 -31.81 16.78 -8.97
C SER A 269 -31.28 18.10 -9.55
N MET A 270 -31.29 18.32 -10.87
CA MET A 270 -30.74 19.51 -11.56
C MET A 270 -31.41 20.86 -11.20
N THR A 271 -32.41 20.89 -10.31
CA THR A 271 -32.84 22.15 -9.68
C THR A 271 -31.77 22.74 -8.73
N ASN A 272 -30.67 22.01 -8.51
CA ASN A 272 -29.48 22.47 -7.82
C ASN A 272 -28.22 21.81 -8.44
N PRO A 273 -27.17 22.55 -8.84
CA PRO A 273 -25.91 21.95 -9.32
C PRO A 273 -25.20 21.03 -8.31
N HIS A 274 -25.67 21.01 -7.05
CA HIS A 274 -25.02 20.32 -5.92
C HIS A 274 -25.20 18.77 -5.89
N SER A 275 -25.15 18.08 -7.03
CA SER A 275 -25.35 16.62 -7.10
C SER A 275 -24.39 15.86 -8.02
N LEU A 276 -23.66 16.55 -8.91
CA LEU A 276 -23.11 15.91 -10.11
C LEU A 276 -21.68 15.37 -9.98
N ILE A 277 -20.96 15.56 -8.87
CA ILE A 277 -19.68 14.84 -8.59
C ILE A 277 -19.84 13.32 -8.75
N LYS A 278 -21.05 12.79 -8.52
CA LYS A 278 -21.31 11.35 -8.70
C LYS A 278 -21.35 10.94 -10.17
N LEU A 279 -21.66 11.83 -11.12
CA LEU A 279 -21.52 11.59 -12.56
C LEU A 279 -20.05 11.55 -13.00
N PHE A 280 -19.14 12.29 -12.35
CA PHE A 280 -17.68 12.17 -12.59
C PHE A 280 -17.13 10.77 -12.24
N LYS A 281 -17.84 9.95 -11.45
CA LYS A 281 -17.47 8.54 -11.20
C LYS A 281 -17.63 7.64 -12.44
N PHE A 282 -18.38 8.07 -13.46
CA PHE A 282 -18.73 7.27 -14.64
C PHE A 282 -17.91 7.61 -15.89
N ALA A 283 -17.02 8.61 -15.81
CA ALA A 283 -16.51 9.36 -16.97
C ALA A 283 -15.37 8.68 -17.77
N ALA A 284 -15.24 7.36 -17.72
CA ALA A 284 -14.37 6.60 -18.61
C ALA A 284 -15.12 5.36 -19.12
N PRO A 285 -15.43 5.26 -20.44
CA PRO A 285 -16.24 4.15 -20.98
C PRO A 285 -15.71 2.77 -20.60
N ARG A 286 -14.39 2.58 -20.58
CA ARG A 286 -13.77 1.29 -20.21
C ARG A 286 -13.88 0.96 -18.71
N ALA A 287 -13.86 1.97 -17.84
CA ALA A 287 -14.09 1.79 -16.40
C ALA A 287 -15.56 1.43 -16.10
N LEU A 288 -16.48 2.03 -16.87
CA LEU A 288 -17.90 1.70 -16.89
C LEU A 288 -18.12 0.24 -17.36
N GLU A 289 -17.52 -0.18 -18.48
CA GLU A 289 -17.63 -1.57 -18.98
C GLU A 289 -17.16 -2.62 -17.96
N ILE A 290 -15.96 -2.45 -17.41
CA ILE A 290 -15.35 -3.46 -16.53
C ILE A 290 -16.07 -3.54 -15.19
N THR A 291 -16.47 -2.39 -14.64
CA THR A 291 -17.25 -2.41 -13.41
C THR A 291 -18.66 -2.94 -13.68
N LYS A 292 -19.28 -2.63 -14.84
CA LYS A 292 -20.60 -3.16 -15.21
C LYS A 292 -20.55 -4.68 -15.32
N ALA A 293 -19.52 -5.25 -15.95
CA ALA A 293 -19.33 -6.69 -16.02
C ALA A 293 -19.33 -7.35 -14.62
N ARG A 294 -18.67 -6.71 -13.64
CA ARG A 294 -18.72 -7.14 -12.23
C ARG A 294 -20.11 -7.03 -11.62
N GLU A 295 -20.77 -5.88 -11.73
CA GLU A 295 -22.11 -5.67 -11.13
C GLU A 295 -23.15 -6.63 -11.76
N VAL A 296 -23.03 -6.92 -13.07
CA VAL A 296 -23.87 -7.90 -13.79
C VAL A 296 -23.60 -9.32 -13.29
N TYR A 297 -22.35 -9.68 -13.00
CA TYR A 297 -22.02 -10.97 -12.40
C TYR A 297 -22.53 -11.09 -10.94
N GLU A 298 -22.36 -10.06 -10.10
CA GLU A 298 -22.92 -10.02 -8.72
C GLU A 298 -24.45 -10.21 -8.76
N GLU A 299 -25.15 -9.46 -9.63
CA GLU A 299 -26.61 -9.57 -9.78
C GLU A 299 -27.05 -10.90 -10.42
N SER A 300 -26.23 -11.50 -11.31
CA SER A 300 -26.52 -12.83 -11.87
C SER A 300 -26.53 -13.92 -10.80
N LEU A 301 -25.52 -13.93 -9.91
CA LEU A 301 -25.49 -14.87 -8.78
C LEU A 301 -26.70 -14.67 -7.86
N ARG A 302 -27.06 -13.41 -7.56
CA ARG A 302 -28.24 -13.07 -6.73
C ARG A 302 -29.58 -13.47 -7.37
N LEU A 303 -29.66 -13.49 -8.71
CA LEU A 303 -30.83 -14.02 -9.43
C LEU A 303 -30.88 -15.56 -9.42
N ILE A 304 -29.73 -16.23 -9.36
CA ILE A 304 -29.66 -17.70 -9.21
C ILE A 304 -30.00 -18.11 -7.78
N GLU A 305 -29.50 -17.38 -6.78
CA GLU A 305 -29.92 -17.51 -5.37
C GLU A 305 -31.44 -17.46 -5.26
N LYS A 306 -32.06 -16.39 -5.77
CA LYS A 306 -33.51 -16.28 -5.80
C LYS A 306 -34.19 -17.40 -6.61
N HIS A 307 -33.61 -17.86 -7.73
CA HIS A 307 -34.21 -18.95 -8.52
C HIS A 307 -34.27 -20.27 -7.74
N VAL A 308 -33.33 -20.50 -6.83
CA VAL A 308 -33.34 -21.66 -5.92
C VAL A 308 -34.33 -21.44 -4.77
N GLU A 309 -34.41 -20.24 -4.19
CA GLU A 309 -35.38 -19.88 -3.15
C GLU A 309 -36.85 -19.96 -3.63
N ASP A 310 -37.15 -19.47 -4.83
CA ASP A 310 -38.49 -19.51 -5.46
C ASP A 310 -38.95 -20.96 -5.78
N GLY A 311 -38.07 -21.96 -5.64
CA GLY A 311 -38.35 -23.38 -5.76
C GLY A 311 -38.03 -23.97 -7.14
N LEU A 312 -36.97 -24.78 -7.21
CA LEU A 312 -36.58 -25.50 -8.42
C LEU A 312 -37.69 -26.48 -8.87
N ARG A 313 -38.10 -26.37 -10.14
CA ARG A 313 -39.13 -27.23 -10.76
C ARG A 313 -38.61 -28.64 -11.07
N LEU A 314 -38.45 -29.44 -10.03
CA LEU A 314 -37.90 -30.80 -10.10
C LEU A 314 -38.94 -31.85 -9.70
N PRO A 315 -38.83 -33.10 -10.17
CA PRO A 315 -39.70 -34.20 -9.72
C PRO A 315 -39.57 -34.39 -8.19
N ILE A 316 -40.61 -34.02 -7.46
CA ILE A 316 -40.62 -33.97 -5.99
C ILE A 316 -40.60 -35.40 -5.43
N HIS A 317 -39.46 -35.83 -4.89
CA HIS A 317 -39.36 -36.87 -3.84
C HIS A 317 -37.95 -36.99 -3.20
N GLU A 318 -36.88 -36.48 -3.84
CA GLU A 318 -35.48 -36.74 -3.44
C GLU A 318 -34.68 -35.50 -2.99
N LEU A 319 -35.30 -34.32 -2.89
CA LEU A 319 -34.59 -33.08 -2.54
C LEU A 319 -34.33 -32.95 -1.02
N PRO A 320 -33.11 -32.58 -0.60
CA PRO A 320 -32.86 -32.08 0.76
C PRO A 320 -33.70 -30.83 1.06
N THR A 321 -34.08 -30.61 2.32
CA THR A 321 -34.90 -29.44 2.70
C THR A 321 -34.15 -28.10 2.59
N ASN A 322 -32.82 -28.14 2.50
CA ASN A 322 -31.95 -26.96 2.48
C ASN A 322 -31.02 -27.02 1.25
N VAL A 323 -31.55 -26.75 0.06
CA VAL A 323 -30.74 -26.57 -1.16
C VAL A 323 -30.33 -25.10 -1.26
N SER A 324 -29.03 -24.81 -1.14
CA SER A 324 -28.48 -23.46 -1.40
C SER A 324 -27.96 -23.36 -2.84
N TYR A 325 -27.82 -22.15 -3.39
CA TYR A 325 -27.46 -21.99 -4.80
C TYR A 325 -26.01 -22.42 -5.12
N GLU A 326 -25.09 -22.34 -4.15
CA GLU A 326 -23.74 -22.90 -4.27
C GLU A 326 -23.73 -24.44 -4.32
N SER A 327 -24.85 -25.09 -3.94
CA SER A 327 -25.02 -26.53 -4.13
C SER A 327 -25.50 -26.93 -5.53
N VAL A 328 -25.96 -25.94 -6.31
CA VAL A 328 -26.63 -26.07 -7.62
C VAL A 328 -25.74 -25.61 -8.79
N LEU A 329 -24.75 -24.74 -8.54
CA LEU A 329 -23.86 -24.22 -9.60
C LEU A 329 -22.64 -25.12 -9.85
N ALA A 330 -22.57 -25.70 -11.06
CA ALA A 330 -21.37 -26.33 -11.58
C ALA A 330 -20.30 -25.30 -12.00
N VAL A 331 -19.02 -25.73 -12.06
CA VAL A 331 -17.90 -24.87 -12.50
C VAL A 331 -18.09 -24.40 -13.95
N SER A 332 -18.69 -25.22 -14.81
CA SER A 332 -19.12 -24.87 -16.17
C SER A 332 -20.10 -23.70 -16.16
N HIS A 333 -21.15 -23.77 -15.36
CA HIS A 333 -22.16 -22.71 -15.27
C HIS A 333 -21.55 -21.37 -14.86
N ILE A 334 -20.57 -21.40 -13.95
CA ILE A 334 -19.85 -20.18 -13.54
C ILE A 334 -18.99 -19.62 -14.68
N GLN A 335 -18.30 -20.48 -15.45
CA GLN A 335 -17.55 -20.04 -16.63
C GLN A 335 -18.50 -19.39 -17.66
N THR A 336 -19.64 -20.02 -17.96
CA THR A 336 -20.72 -19.44 -18.79
C THR A 336 -21.17 -18.08 -18.25
N LEU A 337 -21.40 -17.93 -16.95
CA LEU A 337 -21.77 -16.65 -16.34
C LEU A 337 -20.68 -15.58 -16.50
N MET A 338 -19.39 -15.93 -16.33
CA MET A 338 -18.28 -14.99 -16.48
C MET A 338 -18.09 -14.56 -17.94
N GLU A 339 -18.26 -15.48 -18.89
CA GLU A 339 -18.20 -15.17 -20.33
C GLU A 339 -19.37 -14.27 -20.76
N LEU A 340 -20.61 -14.64 -20.43
CA LEU A 340 -21.80 -13.90 -20.83
C LEU A 340 -21.93 -12.52 -20.16
N SER A 341 -21.43 -12.36 -18.93
CA SER A 341 -21.38 -11.05 -18.24
C SER A 341 -20.19 -10.18 -18.68
N GLY A 342 -19.25 -10.73 -19.45
CA GLY A 342 -17.97 -10.09 -19.76
C GLY A 342 -17.00 -10.01 -18.58
N CYS A 343 -17.31 -10.66 -17.44
CA CYS A 343 -16.52 -10.61 -16.21
C CYS A 343 -15.28 -11.53 -16.26
N MET A 344 -14.63 -11.60 -17.42
CA MET A 344 -13.46 -12.45 -17.69
C MET A 344 -12.20 -11.79 -17.11
N ASN A 345 -11.47 -12.53 -16.24
CA ASN A 345 -10.30 -12.02 -15.52
C ASN A 345 -9.05 -11.84 -16.41
N GLY A 346 -9.07 -10.82 -17.28
CA GLY A 346 -7.91 -10.35 -18.05
C GLY A 346 -7.39 -11.28 -19.15
N GLN A 347 -8.00 -12.45 -19.35
CA GLN A 347 -7.52 -13.52 -20.24
C GLN A 347 -7.55 -13.18 -21.75
N PHE A 348 -8.13 -12.04 -22.14
CA PHE A 348 -8.19 -11.58 -23.54
C PHE A 348 -7.20 -10.46 -23.90
N ARG A 349 -6.23 -10.12 -23.02
CA ARG A 349 -5.11 -9.25 -23.42
C ARG A 349 -4.08 -10.02 -24.25
N GLU A 350 -3.52 -9.38 -25.26
CA GLU A 350 -2.80 -10.06 -26.35
C GLU A 350 -1.42 -10.60 -25.92
N THR A 351 -0.86 -11.58 -26.63
CA THR A 351 0.55 -11.93 -26.44
C THR A 351 1.45 -10.83 -27.01
N CYS A 352 2.52 -10.49 -26.28
CA CYS A 352 3.43 -9.39 -26.62
C CYS A 352 4.07 -9.52 -28.01
N ASP A 353 4.10 -10.73 -28.56
CA ASP A 353 4.65 -11.06 -29.87
C ASP A 353 3.98 -10.30 -31.02
N LYS A 354 2.67 -10.01 -30.90
CA LYS A 354 1.89 -9.34 -31.96
C LYS A 354 2.44 -7.97 -32.35
N ASN A 355 3.06 -7.25 -31.41
CA ASN A 355 3.70 -5.96 -31.69
C ASN A 355 5.03 -5.80 -30.91
N MET A 356 5.86 -6.86 -30.91
CA MET A 356 7.10 -6.88 -30.15
C MET A 356 8.04 -5.69 -30.50
N CYS A 357 8.04 -5.23 -31.75
CA CYS A 357 8.83 -4.06 -32.16
C CYS A 357 8.41 -2.77 -31.44
N PHE A 358 7.11 -2.56 -31.19
CA PHE A 358 6.61 -1.46 -30.37
C PHE A 358 6.95 -1.71 -28.90
N HIS A 359 6.60 -2.87 -28.33
CA HIS A 359 6.82 -3.18 -26.91
C HIS A 359 8.29 -3.23 -26.49
N MET A 360 9.23 -3.40 -27.41
CA MET A 360 10.67 -3.24 -27.14
C MET A 360 11.08 -1.76 -26.96
N LYS A 361 10.36 -0.80 -27.57
CA LYS A 361 10.77 0.61 -27.64
C LYS A 361 9.90 1.57 -26.82
N TYR A 362 8.61 1.29 -26.71
CA TYR A 362 7.61 2.13 -26.05
C TYR A 362 6.68 1.30 -25.14
N ARG A 363 6.11 1.97 -24.12
CA ARG A 363 5.04 1.42 -23.28
C ARG A 363 3.75 1.35 -24.10
N SER A 364 2.93 0.30 -23.92
CA SER A 364 1.51 0.40 -24.32
C SER A 364 0.81 1.47 -23.49
N TYR A 365 -0.44 1.79 -23.82
CA TYR A 365 -1.23 2.76 -23.06
C TYR A 365 -1.75 2.20 -21.73
N ASP A 366 -1.98 0.88 -21.65
CA ASP A 366 -2.42 0.20 -20.43
C ASP A 366 -1.26 -0.35 -19.57
N GLY A 367 -0.02 -0.24 -20.03
CA GLY A 367 1.18 -0.76 -19.34
C GLY A 367 1.50 -2.23 -19.62
N GLN A 368 0.71 -2.94 -20.44
CA GLN A 368 0.96 -4.32 -20.83
C GLN A 368 2.35 -4.53 -21.45
N CYS A 369 2.91 -5.71 -21.24
CA CYS A 369 4.20 -6.13 -21.78
C CYS A 369 5.40 -5.31 -21.29
N ASN A 370 5.26 -4.54 -20.20
CA ASN A 370 6.41 -4.01 -19.46
C ASN A 370 7.30 -5.17 -18.99
N ASN A 371 6.72 -6.16 -18.32
CA ASN A 371 7.36 -7.43 -18.00
C ASN A 371 6.94 -8.49 -19.03
N PHE A 372 7.89 -9.12 -19.74
CA PHE A 372 7.58 -10.11 -20.77
C PHE A 372 7.18 -11.49 -20.20
N ASP A 373 7.76 -11.89 -19.08
CA ASP A 373 7.43 -13.15 -18.39
C ASP A 373 6.07 -13.09 -17.69
N LYS A 374 5.63 -11.87 -17.34
CA LYS A 374 4.36 -11.58 -16.65
C LYS A 374 3.69 -10.34 -17.29
N PRO A 375 3.14 -10.44 -18.52
CA PRO A 375 2.60 -9.29 -19.27
C PRO A 375 1.53 -8.46 -18.59
N MET A 376 0.88 -9.00 -17.55
CA MET A 376 -0.21 -8.39 -16.78
C MET A 376 0.25 -7.68 -15.48
N TRP A 377 1.55 -7.67 -15.17
CA TRP A 377 2.08 -6.98 -13.98
C TRP A 377 2.19 -5.46 -14.20
N GLY A 378 1.63 -4.68 -13.27
CA GLY A 378 1.58 -3.21 -13.33
C GLY A 378 0.55 -2.61 -14.30
N VAL A 379 -0.13 -3.45 -15.07
CA VAL A 379 -1.10 -3.05 -16.11
C VAL A 379 -2.37 -2.46 -15.50
N SER A 380 -3.04 -1.57 -16.22
CA SER A 380 -4.32 -1.01 -15.81
C SER A 380 -5.41 -2.09 -15.69
N GLN A 381 -6.39 -1.82 -14.84
CA GLN A 381 -7.56 -2.68 -14.55
C GLN A 381 -7.21 -3.99 -13.81
N MET A 382 -6.13 -3.98 -13.03
CA MET A 382 -5.67 -5.10 -12.20
C MET A 382 -6.00 -4.90 -10.70
N PRO A 383 -6.10 -5.98 -9.88
CA PRO A 383 -6.18 -5.87 -8.42
C PRO A 383 -5.02 -5.05 -7.83
N PHE A 384 -5.30 -4.27 -6.79
CA PHE A 384 -4.25 -3.77 -5.90
C PHE A 384 -3.53 -4.95 -5.20
N LEU A 385 -2.21 -4.89 -5.08
CA LEU A 385 -1.42 -5.89 -4.36
C LEU A 385 -1.67 -5.81 -2.84
N ARG A 386 -1.49 -6.93 -2.14
CA ARG A 386 -1.61 -7.02 -0.68
C ARG A 386 -0.23 -7.17 -0.04
N LEU A 387 0.16 -6.20 0.79
CA LEU A 387 1.33 -6.33 1.70
C LEU A 387 1.02 -7.25 2.89
N LEU A 388 -0.25 -7.30 3.28
CA LEU A 388 -0.81 -8.13 4.34
C LEU A 388 -2.19 -8.64 3.88
N PRO A 389 -2.62 -9.85 4.29
CA PRO A 389 -3.97 -10.35 4.01
C PRO A 389 -5.06 -9.37 4.48
N PRO A 390 -6.17 -9.21 3.73
CA PRO A 390 -7.26 -8.35 4.14
C PRO A 390 -8.03 -8.89 5.35
N ILE A 391 -8.50 -8.00 6.22
CA ILE A 391 -9.38 -8.34 7.35
C ILE A 391 -10.80 -7.89 7.02
N TYR A 392 -11.61 -8.81 6.50
CA TYR A 392 -13.05 -8.65 6.32
C TYR A 392 -13.81 -9.21 7.53
N GLU A 393 -14.93 -8.58 7.89
CA GLU A 393 -15.73 -8.83 9.09
C GLU A 393 -16.45 -10.20 9.08
N ASN A 394 -16.73 -10.73 7.88
CA ASN A 394 -17.19 -12.09 7.64
C ASN A 394 -16.08 -13.01 7.06
N GLY A 395 -14.83 -12.54 7.09
CA GLY A 395 -13.67 -13.25 6.54
C GLY A 395 -13.39 -12.97 5.05
N PHE A 396 -14.36 -12.55 4.23
CA PHE A 396 -14.14 -12.46 2.77
C PHE A 396 -14.62 -11.18 2.06
N ASN A 397 -15.71 -10.51 2.46
CA ASN A 397 -16.20 -9.33 1.72
C ASN A 397 -16.87 -8.20 2.53
N THR A 398 -17.30 -8.44 3.77
CA THR A 398 -18.04 -7.45 4.59
C THR A 398 -17.06 -6.51 5.30
N PRO A 399 -17.13 -5.18 5.11
CA PRO A 399 -16.21 -4.21 5.73
C PRO A 399 -16.16 -4.30 7.26
N VAL A 400 -15.01 -3.98 7.85
CA VAL A 400 -14.84 -3.90 9.30
C VAL A 400 -15.61 -2.71 9.88
N GLY A 401 -16.55 -2.99 10.78
CA GLY A 401 -17.49 -2.02 11.34
C GLY A 401 -18.83 -1.96 10.59
N TRP A 402 -19.26 -3.06 9.97
CA TRP A 402 -20.54 -3.17 9.27
C TRP A 402 -21.67 -3.50 10.25
N GLU A 403 -21.50 -4.53 11.07
CA GLU A 403 -22.27 -4.83 12.27
C GLU A 403 -21.89 -3.85 13.39
N LYS A 404 -22.78 -2.89 13.66
CA LYS A 404 -22.53 -1.75 14.60
C LYS A 404 -22.17 -2.18 16.03
N GLU A 405 -22.60 -3.38 16.43
CA GLU A 405 -22.40 -3.93 17.78
C GLU A 405 -21.14 -4.80 17.92
N LYS A 406 -20.48 -5.15 16.81
CA LYS A 406 -19.40 -6.15 16.79
C LYS A 406 -18.12 -5.64 17.45
N LEU A 407 -17.52 -6.51 18.27
CA LEU A 407 -16.34 -6.19 19.06
C LEU A 407 -15.06 -6.66 18.38
N TYR A 408 -14.07 -5.77 18.38
CA TYR A 408 -12.72 -5.96 17.89
C TYR A 408 -11.76 -5.66 19.05
N PHE A 409 -10.89 -6.61 19.42
CA PHE A 409 -10.08 -6.52 20.64
C PHE A 409 -10.89 -6.15 21.91
N GLY A 410 -12.17 -6.56 21.98
CA GLY A 410 -13.10 -6.25 23.08
C GLY A 410 -13.89 -4.94 22.95
N PHE A 411 -13.67 -4.12 21.91
CA PHE A 411 -14.33 -2.82 21.74
C PHE A 411 -14.97 -2.65 20.37
N LYS A 412 -16.04 -1.85 20.28
CA LYS A 412 -16.67 -1.50 18.99
C LYS A 412 -15.72 -0.64 18.15
N LYS A 413 -15.79 -0.76 16.81
CA LYS A 413 -15.09 0.17 15.91
C LYS A 413 -15.73 1.57 15.97
N PRO A 414 -14.97 2.66 16.22
CA PRO A 414 -15.57 3.99 16.34
C PRO A 414 -16.10 4.51 15.00
N ASN A 415 -17.09 5.38 15.12
CA ASN A 415 -17.63 6.15 14.01
C ASN A 415 -16.55 7.04 13.35
N ALA A 416 -16.38 6.93 12.03
CA ALA A 416 -15.31 7.61 11.29
C ALA A 416 -15.39 9.15 11.36
N ARG A 417 -16.60 9.73 11.40
CA ARG A 417 -16.84 11.18 11.56
C ARG A 417 -16.51 11.65 12.98
N LEU A 418 -16.75 10.82 13.99
CA LEU A 418 -16.36 11.13 15.37
C LEU A 418 -14.82 11.16 15.52
N VAL A 419 -14.12 10.15 14.98
CA VAL A 419 -12.64 10.15 14.94
C VAL A 419 -12.10 11.36 14.18
N SER A 420 -12.69 11.71 13.04
CA SER A 420 -12.34 12.92 12.28
C SER A 420 -12.39 14.17 13.16
N LYS A 421 -13.53 14.46 13.79
CA LYS A 421 -13.73 15.65 14.62
C LYS A 421 -12.81 15.71 15.82
N GLU A 422 -12.64 14.58 16.51
CA GLU A 422 -11.94 14.56 17.79
C GLU A 422 -10.42 14.51 17.66
N VAL A 423 -9.89 13.88 16.61
CA VAL A 423 -8.45 13.59 16.46
C VAL A 423 -7.81 14.26 15.24
N ILE A 424 -8.57 14.51 14.17
CA ILE A 424 -7.99 14.85 12.85
C ILE A 424 -8.26 16.30 12.41
N SER A 425 -9.48 16.81 12.65
CA SER A 425 -9.92 18.14 12.23
C SER A 425 -9.30 19.24 13.10
N SER A 426 -8.79 20.31 12.47
CA SER A 426 -8.28 21.48 13.17
C SER A 426 -8.61 22.78 12.44
N GLU A 427 -8.84 23.84 13.22
CA GLU A 427 -8.95 25.22 12.74
C GLU A 427 -7.58 25.88 12.59
N GLN A 428 -6.57 25.39 13.32
CA GLN A 428 -5.25 26.00 13.34
C GLN A 428 -4.39 25.48 12.18
N ILE A 429 -3.74 26.40 11.47
CA ILE A 429 -2.96 26.10 10.27
C ILE A 429 -1.56 26.71 10.41
N THR A 430 -0.56 25.86 10.61
CA THR A 430 0.85 26.26 10.59
C THR A 430 1.42 26.11 9.17
N PRO A 431 2.01 27.16 8.56
CA PRO A 431 2.67 27.05 7.26
C PRO A 431 4.01 26.29 7.34
N HIS A 432 4.37 25.58 6.27
CA HIS A 432 5.60 24.81 6.17
C HIS A 432 6.78 25.69 5.70
N PHE A 433 7.58 26.18 6.65
CA PHE A 433 8.65 27.16 6.40
C PHE A 433 9.71 26.75 5.35
N ARG A 434 9.86 25.46 5.02
CA ARG A 434 10.82 24.99 3.99
C ARG A 434 10.23 24.64 2.62
N TYR A 435 8.92 24.39 2.50
CA TYR A 435 8.36 23.70 1.32
C TYR A 435 7.08 24.36 0.81
N THR A 436 6.91 24.34 -0.51
CA THR A 436 5.88 25.09 -1.23
C THR A 436 4.59 24.27 -1.41
N SER A 437 3.47 24.94 -1.71
CA SER A 437 2.22 24.27 -2.08
C SER A 437 2.36 23.39 -3.33
N LEU A 438 3.35 23.64 -4.19
CA LEU A 438 3.68 22.78 -5.33
C LEU A 438 4.16 21.38 -4.91
N LEU A 439 4.83 21.22 -3.76
CA LEU A 439 5.25 19.90 -3.27
C LEU A 439 4.05 19.00 -2.94
N MET A 440 3.01 19.59 -2.34
CA MET A 440 1.72 18.93 -2.15
C MET A 440 1.04 18.64 -3.50
N GLN A 441 1.03 19.61 -4.41
CA GLN A 441 0.35 19.48 -5.71
C GLN A 441 0.95 18.38 -6.59
N TRP A 442 2.29 18.23 -6.58
CA TRP A 442 2.98 17.13 -7.27
C TRP A 442 2.59 15.78 -6.69
N GLY A 443 2.43 15.67 -5.36
CA GLY A 443 1.95 14.44 -4.73
C GLY A 443 0.56 14.02 -5.20
N GLN A 444 -0.35 14.97 -5.42
CA GLN A 444 -1.67 14.69 -6.00
C GLN A 444 -1.57 14.28 -7.49
N PHE A 445 -0.80 15.02 -8.29
CA PHE A 445 -0.60 14.72 -9.70
C PHE A 445 0.05 13.34 -9.92
N LEU A 446 1.00 12.98 -9.05
CA LEU A 446 1.66 11.67 -9.03
C LEU A 446 0.74 10.55 -8.53
N ASP A 447 -0.13 10.77 -7.53
CA ASP A 447 -1.18 9.79 -7.17
C ASP A 447 -2.10 9.53 -8.37
N HIS A 448 -2.36 10.54 -9.18
CA HIS A 448 -3.22 10.45 -10.35
C HIS A 448 -2.53 9.80 -11.57
N ASP A 449 -1.22 9.58 -11.52
CA ASP A 449 -0.45 8.83 -12.53
C ASP A 449 -0.43 7.32 -12.25
N ILE A 450 -0.62 6.92 -10.98
CA ILE A 450 -0.41 5.52 -10.53
C ILE A 450 -1.57 4.89 -9.75
N THR A 451 -2.44 5.66 -9.07
CA THR A 451 -3.61 5.12 -8.34
C THR A 451 -4.95 5.72 -8.79
N PHE A 452 -5.83 4.84 -9.27
CA PHE A 452 -7.26 5.07 -9.40
C PHE A 452 -8.05 3.80 -9.05
N LYS A 453 -8.50 3.72 -7.79
CA LYS A 453 -9.55 2.80 -7.32
C LYS A 453 -10.85 2.92 -8.12
N ALA A 454 -11.36 1.82 -8.65
CA ALA A 454 -12.66 1.79 -9.33
C ALA A 454 -13.83 2.19 -8.38
N PRO A 455 -14.72 3.11 -8.78
CA PRO A 455 -15.94 3.44 -8.04
C PRO A 455 -17.08 2.46 -8.34
N ALA A 456 -18.06 2.34 -7.44
CA ALA A 456 -19.32 1.64 -7.76
C ALA A 456 -20.12 2.39 -8.83
N LEU A 457 -20.81 1.66 -9.71
CA LEU A 457 -21.63 2.23 -10.80
C LEU A 457 -23.07 2.51 -10.40
N SER A 458 -23.45 2.14 -9.18
CA SER A 458 -24.80 2.37 -8.70
C SER A 458 -24.74 2.99 -7.31
N ARG A 459 -25.59 4.01 -7.10
CA ARG A 459 -26.02 4.41 -5.75
C ARG A 459 -27.36 3.78 -5.39
N LYS A 460 -27.84 2.85 -6.23
CA LYS A 460 -29.06 2.05 -6.06
C LYS A 460 -28.70 0.59 -5.73
N VAL A 461 -29.26 0.07 -4.65
CA VAL A 461 -29.22 -1.36 -4.32
C VAL A 461 -30.04 -2.12 -5.38
N TYR A 462 -29.43 -3.09 -6.06
CA TYR A 462 -30.05 -3.81 -7.18
C TYR A 462 -31.34 -4.56 -6.79
N SER A 463 -31.38 -5.17 -5.61
CA SER A 463 -32.51 -5.97 -5.11
C SER A 463 -33.70 -5.15 -4.60
N THR A 464 -33.48 -3.95 -4.03
CA THR A 464 -34.54 -3.15 -3.37
C THR A 464 -34.84 -1.83 -4.07
N GLY A 465 -33.98 -1.38 -4.99
CA GLY A 465 -34.06 -0.05 -5.59
C GLY A 465 -33.75 1.11 -4.63
N GLY A 466 -33.44 0.82 -3.35
CA GLY A 466 -33.07 1.78 -2.31
C GLY A 466 -31.79 2.53 -2.66
N ILE A 467 -31.68 3.79 -2.24
CA ILE A 467 -30.63 4.71 -2.72
C ILE A 467 -29.70 5.11 -1.57
N CYS A 468 -28.38 5.21 -1.80
CA CYS A 468 -27.41 5.49 -0.75
C CYS A 468 -27.63 6.83 -0.04
N ASN A 469 -28.03 7.92 -0.70
CA ASN A 469 -28.42 9.16 0.01
C ASN A 469 -29.83 9.11 0.66
N ARG A 470 -30.51 7.95 0.61
CA ARG A 470 -31.84 7.70 1.17
C ARG A 470 -31.86 6.52 2.15
N THR A 471 -30.72 6.19 2.76
CA THR A 471 -30.60 5.26 3.89
C THR A 471 -29.36 5.57 4.74
N CYS A 472 -29.35 5.15 6.01
CA CYS A 472 -28.15 5.09 6.85
C CYS A 472 -27.93 3.67 7.42
N GLU A 473 -28.50 2.68 6.72
CA GLU A 473 -28.22 1.26 6.89
C GLU A 473 -27.07 0.85 5.97
N ASN A 474 -26.36 -0.20 6.37
CA ASN A 474 -25.26 -0.75 5.57
C ASN A 474 -25.84 -1.82 4.65
N ILE A 475 -25.86 -1.54 3.34
CA ILE A 475 -26.47 -2.40 2.32
C ILE A 475 -25.77 -2.15 0.98
N THR A 476 -25.13 -3.17 0.41
CA THR A 476 -24.27 -3.02 -0.78
C THR A 476 -25.02 -2.34 -1.95
N PRO A 477 -24.46 -1.29 -2.59
CA PRO A 477 -23.10 -0.77 -2.45
C PRO A 477 -22.92 0.34 -1.38
N CYS A 478 -23.94 0.68 -0.59
CA CYS A 478 -23.90 1.73 0.42
C CYS A 478 -23.21 1.29 1.73
N PHE A 479 -22.25 2.09 2.22
CA PHE A 479 -21.57 1.90 3.52
C PHE A 479 -21.37 3.26 4.22
N ASN A 480 -22.49 3.95 4.42
CA ASN A 480 -22.55 5.37 4.79
C ASN A 480 -21.94 5.70 6.16
N ILE A 481 -21.38 6.91 6.27
CA ILE A 481 -20.76 7.42 7.50
C ILE A 481 -21.83 8.16 8.33
N ILE A 482 -22.36 7.49 9.36
CA ILE A 482 -23.36 8.05 10.26
C ILE A 482 -22.87 9.36 10.90
N LEU A 483 -23.73 10.39 10.95
CA LEU A 483 -23.46 11.63 11.68
C LEU A 483 -23.79 11.41 13.17
N PRO A 484 -22.87 11.70 14.10
CA PRO A 484 -23.14 11.56 15.53
C PRO A 484 -24.19 12.58 16.02
N PRO A 485 -24.92 12.31 17.12
CA PRO A 485 -25.84 13.26 17.71
C PRO A 485 -25.19 14.63 17.94
N GLY A 486 -25.89 15.70 17.57
CA GLY A 486 -25.39 17.07 17.68
C GLY A 486 -24.34 17.49 16.63
N ASP A 487 -24.05 16.69 15.61
CA ASP A 487 -23.16 17.12 14.52
C ASP A 487 -23.74 18.33 13.75
N PRO A 488 -22.97 19.41 13.51
CA PRO A 488 -23.44 20.55 12.72
C PRO A 488 -23.99 20.17 11.33
N LYS A 489 -23.44 19.13 10.69
CA LYS A 489 -23.89 18.65 9.37
C LYS A 489 -25.33 18.10 9.36
N LEU A 490 -25.89 17.74 10.53
CA LEU A 490 -27.31 17.31 10.65
C LEU A 490 -28.30 18.40 10.20
N LYS A 491 -27.93 19.69 10.30
CA LYS A 491 -28.74 20.80 9.80
C LYS A 491 -28.91 20.75 8.27
N ASN A 492 -27.87 20.32 7.56
CA ASN A 492 -27.86 20.27 6.10
C ASN A 492 -28.66 19.07 5.57
N ALA A 493 -28.67 17.96 6.31
CA ALA A 493 -29.42 16.73 5.98
C ALA A 493 -30.97 16.86 6.01
N ARG A 494 -31.50 18.06 6.31
CA ARG A 494 -32.94 18.39 6.41
C ARG A 494 -33.78 17.38 7.21
N GLY A 495 -33.17 16.72 8.20
CA GLY A 495 -33.81 15.73 9.05
C GLY A 495 -34.20 14.38 8.40
N LYS A 496 -33.84 14.11 7.14
CA LYS A 496 -34.23 12.85 6.47
C LYS A 496 -33.30 11.68 6.77
N PHE A 497 -32.00 11.84 6.58
CA PHE A 497 -31.01 10.76 6.72
C PHE A 497 -29.75 11.27 7.44
N PRO A 498 -29.50 10.86 8.71
CA PRO A 498 -28.39 11.38 9.52
C PRO A 498 -27.04 10.69 9.19
N CYS A 499 -26.60 10.78 7.94
CA CYS A 499 -25.32 10.23 7.49
C CYS A 499 -24.73 11.02 6.31
N MET A 500 -23.41 10.94 6.15
CA MET A 500 -22.70 11.29 4.92
C MET A 500 -22.66 10.05 4.03
N GLU A 501 -22.93 10.24 2.74
CA GLU A 501 -22.98 9.17 1.76
C GLU A 501 -21.58 8.62 1.42
N PHE A 502 -21.48 7.29 1.36
CA PHE A 502 -20.24 6.59 1.05
C PHE A 502 -20.57 5.28 0.34
N ASP A 503 -20.24 5.17 -0.94
CA ASP A 503 -20.36 3.92 -1.69
C ASP A 503 -19.06 3.10 -1.55
N ARG A 504 -19.18 1.78 -1.45
CA ARG A 504 -18.08 0.83 -1.51
C ARG A 504 -17.32 0.93 -2.84
N SER A 505 -16.05 0.53 -2.85
CA SER A 505 -15.30 0.43 -4.10
C SER A 505 -15.68 -0.85 -4.86
N ALA A 506 -15.62 -0.75 -6.19
CA ALA A 506 -15.83 -1.88 -7.07
C ALA A 506 -14.74 -2.94 -6.88
N ALA A 507 -15.09 -4.19 -7.16
CA ALA A 507 -14.21 -5.35 -6.99
C ALA A 507 -13.77 -5.96 -8.32
N VAL A 508 -12.69 -6.73 -8.28
CA VAL A 508 -12.28 -7.61 -9.38
C VAL A 508 -13.29 -8.74 -9.55
N CYS A 509 -13.51 -9.17 -10.79
CA CYS A 509 -14.36 -10.30 -11.14
C CYS A 509 -14.02 -11.58 -10.37
N GLY A 510 -15.05 -12.25 -9.83
CA GLY A 510 -14.91 -13.46 -9.04
C GLY A 510 -14.16 -13.29 -7.71
N SER A 511 -14.07 -12.06 -7.17
CA SER A 511 -13.43 -11.75 -5.88
C SER A 511 -14.44 -11.26 -4.84
N GLY A 512 -14.33 -11.72 -3.60
CA GLY A 512 -15.30 -11.41 -2.54
C GLY A 512 -16.52 -12.34 -2.51
N GLU A 513 -16.39 -13.51 -3.13
CA GLU A 513 -17.36 -14.61 -3.22
C GLU A 513 -16.62 -15.95 -3.20
N THR A 514 -17.37 -17.05 -3.14
CA THR A 514 -16.91 -18.37 -3.61
C THR A 514 -16.41 -18.23 -5.04
N SER A 515 -15.11 -18.39 -5.29
CA SER A 515 -14.47 -18.19 -6.59
C SER A 515 -14.22 -19.54 -7.26
N PRO A 516 -15.07 -19.97 -8.22
CA PRO A 516 -15.12 -21.37 -8.64
C PRO A 516 -13.98 -21.76 -9.61
N ILE A 517 -13.33 -20.77 -10.24
CA ILE A 517 -12.04 -20.93 -10.94
C ILE A 517 -10.95 -21.46 -9.99
N PHE A 518 -10.95 -20.98 -8.74
CA PHE A 518 -10.01 -21.41 -7.71
C PHE A 518 -10.62 -22.45 -6.75
N GLN A 519 -11.87 -22.87 -6.99
CA GLN A 519 -12.68 -23.76 -6.15
C GLN A 519 -12.75 -23.37 -4.66
N ARG A 520 -12.55 -22.08 -4.34
CA ARG A 520 -12.45 -21.57 -2.95
C ARG A 520 -12.97 -20.15 -2.82
N VAL A 521 -13.40 -19.77 -1.61
CA VAL A 521 -13.72 -18.37 -1.30
C VAL A 521 -12.47 -17.50 -1.47
N THR A 522 -12.61 -16.34 -2.11
CA THR A 522 -11.52 -15.35 -2.24
C THR A 522 -11.95 -14.02 -1.64
N TYR A 523 -10.98 -13.30 -1.07
CA TYR A 523 -11.21 -11.97 -0.53
C TYR A 523 -11.68 -10.99 -1.61
N ARG A 524 -12.53 -10.01 -1.26
CA ARG A 524 -12.93 -8.94 -2.18
C ARG A 524 -11.73 -8.05 -2.47
N GLU A 525 -11.25 -8.06 -3.71
CA GLU A 525 -10.12 -7.24 -4.13
C GLU A 525 -10.54 -6.04 -4.96
N GLN A 526 -9.96 -4.88 -4.70
CA GLN A 526 -10.32 -3.62 -5.39
C GLN A 526 -9.41 -3.40 -6.60
N VAL A 527 -9.97 -2.84 -7.66
CA VAL A 527 -9.28 -2.64 -8.95
C VAL A 527 -8.53 -1.30 -8.97
N ASN A 528 -7.28 -1.30 -9.43
CA ASN A 528 -6.60 -0.10 -9.95
C ASN A 528 -6.89 0.01 -11.45
N ILE A 529 -7.65 1.01 -11.90
CA ILE A 529 -8.09 1.14 -13.29
C ILE A 529 -7.22 2.03 -14.18
N ILE A 530 -6.12 2.58 -13.63
CA ILE A 530 -5.01 3.20 -14.39
C ILE A 530 -3.74 2.35 -14.29
N THR A 531 -2.71 2.69 -15.07
CA THR A 531 -1.37 2.06 -14.98
C THR A 531 -0.83 2.15 -13.54
N SER A 532 0.03 1.19 -13.16
CA SER A 532 0.77 1.31 -11.89
C SER A 532 2.07 2.09 -12.07
N PHE A 533 2.61 2.15 -13.29
CA PHE A 533 3.88 2.77 -13.61
C PHE A 533 3.80 4.30 -13.54
N ILE A 534 4.88 4.94 -13.08
CA ILE A 534 5.07 6.38 -13.23
C ILE A 534 5.46 6.62 -14.70
N ASP A 535 4.48 6.77 -15.58
CA ASP A 535 4.67 6.83 -17.03
C ASP A 535 3.99 8.00 -17.73
N GLY A 536 3.31 8.88 -16.98
CA GLY A 536 2.58 10.00 -17.53
C GLY A 536 1.18 9.63 -18.02
N SER A 537 0.60 8.49 -17.62
CA SER A 537 -0.82 8.19 -17.84
C SER A 537 -1.75 9.32 -17.36
N VAL A 538 -1.35 10.10 -16.35
CA VAL A 538 -2.02 11.34 -15.89
C VAL A 538 -2.14 12.42 -16.99
N VAL A 539 -1.28 12.35 -18.01
CA VAL A 539 -1.27 13.19 -19.21
C VAL A 539 -1.87 12.46 -20.42
N TYR A 540 -1.56 11.16 -20.58
CA TYR A 540 -1.79 10.40 -21.82
C TYR A 540 -2.95 9.40 -21.80
N GLY A 541 -3.55 9.14 -20.65
CA GLY A 541 -4.56 8.09 -20.47
C GLY A 541 -3.96 6.73 -20.13
N SER A 542 -4.82 5.79 -19.72
CA SER A 542 -4.46 4.40 -19.35
C SER A 542 -5.06 3.34 -20.31
N THR A 543 -5.57 3.80 -21.44
CA THR A 543 -6.02 2.98 -22.57
C THR A 543 -5.72 3.68 -23.89
N GLU A 544 -5.72 2.93 -24.99
CA GLU A 544 -5.54 3.48 -26.34
C GLU A 544 -6.66 4.46 -26.72
N VAL A 545 -7.89 4.22 -26.25
CA VAL A 545 -9.05 5.09 -26.49
C VAL A 545 -8.85 6.46 -25.82
N ASP A 546 -8.36 6.48 -24.58
CA ASP A 546 -8.06 7.73 -23.88
C ASP A 546 -6.97 8.52 -24.63
N ALA A 547 -5.90 7.84 -25.05
CA ALA A 547 -4.79 8.44 -25.78
C ALA A 547 -5.21 9.01 -27.15
N ILE A 548 -6.04 8.27 -27.90
CA ILE A 548 -6.64 8.73 -29.16
C ILE A 548 -7.49 9.98 -28.92
N ASN A 549 -8.33 9.98 -27.87
CA ASN A 549 -9.21 11.11 -27.53
C ASN A 549 -8.46 12.36 -27.03
N LEU A 550 -7.19 12.22 -26.65
CA LEU A 550 -6.29 13.29 -26.19
C LEU A 550 -5.36 13.84 -27.28
N ARG A 551 -5.17 13.13 -28.39
CA ARG A 551 -4.27 13.51 -29.47
C ARG A 551 -4.90 14.45 -30.48
N ASP A 552 -4.05 15.25 -31.12
CA ASP A 552 -4.37 15.86 -32.40
C ASP A 552 -4.06 14.84 -33.50
N LEU A 553 -5.08 14.48 -34.27
CA LEU A 553 -5.01 13.49 -35.36
C LEU A 553 -5.26 14.15 -36.73
N TYR A 554 -5.37 15.49 -36.78
CA TYR A 554 -5.58 16.24 -38.02
C TYR A 554 -4.26 16.69 -38.68
N ASN A 555 -3.13 16.52 -38.00
CA ASN A 555 -1.80 16.78 -38.53
C ASN A 555 -0.77 15.76 -38.04
N ASP A 556 0.31 15.62 -38.80
CA ASP A 556 1.36 14.62 -38.58
C ASP A 556 2.47 15.13 -37.63
N HIS A 557 2.13 15.99 -36.67
CA HIS A 557 3.09 16.60 -35.75
C HIS A 557 3.14 15.93 -34.36
N GLY A 558 2.30 14.92 -34.11
CA GLY A 558 2.31 14.14 -32.88
C GLY A 558 1.91 14.92 -31.62
N LEU A 559 1.01 15.89 -31.74
CA LEU A 559 0.59 16.78 -30.65
C LEU A 559 -0.56 16.18 -29.81
N LEU A 560 -0.74 16.70 -28.59
CA LEU A 560 -1.99 16.62 -27.85
C LEU A 560 -2.95 17.73 -28.33
N ARG A 561 -4.23 17.39 -28.50
CA ARG A 561 -5.24 18.38 -28.94
C ARG A 561 -5.56 19.39 -27.85
N PHE A 562 -6.01 20.56 -28.27
CA PHE A 562 -6.54 21.61 -27.44
C PHE A 562 -7.68 22.29 -28.19
N ASP A 563 -8.69 22.81 -27.48
CA ASP A 563 -9.83 23.49 -28.11
C ASP A 563 -9.74 25.03 -27.99
N ILE A 564 -8.93 25.56 -27.06
CA ILE A 564 -8.70 27.01 -26.83
C ILE A 564 -7.27 27.32 -26.36
N VAL A 565 -6.84 28.59 -26.51
CA VAL A 565 -5.54 29.11 -26.07
C VAL A 565 -5.67 30.27 -25.07
N SER A 566 -4.59 30.58 -24.34
CA SER A 566 -4.48 31.78 -23.51
C SER A 566 -4.22 33.04 -24.36
N GLY A 567 -4.30 34.21 -23.72
CA GLY A 567 -3.87 35.49 -24.33
C GLY A 567 -2.35 35.61 -24.56
N ALA A 568 -1.59 34.52 -24.33
CA ALA A 568 -0.19 34.35 -24.72
C ALA A 568 -0.03 33.24 -25.77
N GLU A 569 -1.12 32.87 -26.47
CA GLU A 569 -1.20 31.85 -27.52
C GLU A 569 -0.83 30.42 -27.08
N LYS A 570 -0.73 30.15 -25.76
CA LYS A 570 -0.42 28.83 -25.22
C LYS A 570 -1.70 28.03 -24.95
N PRO A 571 -1.78 26.74 -25.34
CA PRO A 571 -3.02 25.96 -25.24
C PRO A 571 -3.47 25.75 -23.80
N TYR A 572 -4.79 25.67 -23.58
CA TYR A 572 -5.34 24.99 -22.41
C TYR A 572 -5.50 23.50 -22.70
N LEU A 573 -5.93 22.74 -21.70
CA LEU A 573 -6.46 21.40 -21.92
C LEU A 573 -7.65 21.45 -22.92
N PRO A 574 -7.89 20.37 -23.68
CA PRO A 574 -9.10 20.24 -24.49
C PRO A 574 -10.34 20.17 -23.58
N PHE A 575 -11.52 20.46 -24.15
CA PHE A 575 -12.78 20.22 -23.46
C PHE A 575 -13.28 18.79 -23.68
N GLU A 576 -14.00 18.29 -22.68
CA GLU A 576 -14.78 17.06 -22.79
C GLU A 576 -15.95 17.26 -23.77
N ARG A 577 -16.11 16.33 -24.73
CA ARG A 577 -17.04 16.44 -25.84
C ARG A 577 -18.35 15.66 -25.59
N ASP A 578 -18.26 14.50 -24.93
CA ASP A 578 -19.32 13.48 -24.98
C ASP A 578 -19.96 13.17 -23.61
N SER A 579 -19.58 13.90 -22.55
CA SER A 579 -20.08 13.66 -21.19
C SER A 579 -21.02 14.74 -20.64
N ASP A 580 -21.92 14.33 -19.74
CA ASP A 580 -22.73 15.20 -18.88
C ASP A 580 -21.96 15.70 -17.64
N MET A 581 -20.63 15.85 -17.70
CA MET A 581 -19.84 16.38 -16.58
C MET A 581 -20.15 17.88 -16.36
N GLU A 582 -20.81 18.19 -15.23
CA GLU A 582 -21.00 19.55 -14.77
C GLU A 582 -19.74 20.11 -14.09
N CYS A 583 -18.85 20.64 -14.92
CA CYS A 583 -18.18 21.92 -14.63
C CYS A 583 -18.99 23.11 -15.20
N ARG A 584 -20.17 22.82 -15.76
CA ARG A 584 -21.03 23.74 -16.52
C ARG A 584 -21.73 24.74 -15.60
N ARG A 585 -21.08 25.86 -15.30
CA ARG A 585 -21.76 27.06 -14.82
C ARG A 585 -22.25 27.88 -16.02
N ASN A 586 -23.57 28.04 -16.14
CA ASN A 586 -24.15 28.94 -17.14
C ASN A 586 -23.74 30.38 -16.84
N VAL A 587 -22.91 30.97 -17.70
CA VAL A 587 -22.68 32.42 -17.78
C VAL A 587 -23.68 33.06 -18.76
N SER A 588 -24.15 32.29 -19.74
CA SER A 588 -25.42 32.44 -20.45
C SER A 588 -25.99 31.05 -20.77
N GLU A 589 -27.23 30.95 -21.28
CA GLU A 589 -27.81 29.68 -21.73
C GLU A 589 -27.15 29.14 -23.01
N ASP A 590 -26.56 30.03 -23.83
CA ASP A 590 -26.02 29.71 -25.16
C ASP A 590 -24.63 29.05 -25.15
N ASN A 591 -23.85 29.15 -24.06
CA ASN A 591 -22.45 28.70 -24.07
C ASN A 591 -21.92 28.24 -22.68
N PRO A 592 -22.27 27.01 -22.23
CA PRO A 592 -21.78 26.45 -20.96
C PRO A 592 -20.32 25.99 -21.04
N ILE A 593 -19.45 26.56 -20.19
CA ILE A 593 -18.04 26.13 -20.06
C ILE A 593 -17.99 24.68 -19.56
N ARG A 594 -17.30 23.81 -20.29
CA ARG A 594 -17.21 22.38 -19.97
C ARG A 594 -16.03 22.07 -19.07
N CYS A 595 -16.00 20.85 -18.53
CA CYS A 595 -14.77 20.32 -17.92
C CYS A 595 -13.67 20.15 -18.96
N PHE A 596 -12.42 20.29 -18.52
CA PHE A 596 -11.26 19.91 -19.30
C PHE A 596 -11.09 18.39 -19.32
N LEU A 597 -10.55 17.86 -20.42
CA LEU A 597 -10.13 16.47 -20.56
C LEU A 597 -8.59 16.37 -20.43
N ALA A 598 -8.13 15.33 -19.74
CA ALA A 598 -6.72 14.97 -19.58
C ALA A 598 -6.61 13.44 -19.39
N GLY A 599 -5.38 12.91 -19.32
CA GLY A 599 -5.13 11.48 -19.11
C GLY A 599 -5.75 10.89 -17.84
N ASP A 600 -5.87 11.67 -16.76
CA ASP A 600 -6.71 11.33 -15.61
C ASP A 600 -7.92 12.26 -15.48
N PHE A 601 -9.10 11.63 -15.34
CA PHE A 601 -10.41 12.29 -15.23
C PHE A 601 -10.56 13.27 -14.04
N ARG A 602 -9.72 13.17 -13.00
CA ARG A 602 -9.73 14.08 -11.84
C ARG A 602 -9.02 15.40 -12.11
N ALA A 603 -8.53 15.66 -13.33
CA ALA A 603 -7.85 16.92 -13.67
C ALA A 603 -8.63 18.20 -13.28
N ASN A 604 -9.95 18.13 -13.16
CA ASN A 604 -10.83 19.23 -12.75
C ASN A 604 -11.12 19.29 -11.23
N GLU A 605 -10.58 18.35 -10.43
CA GLU A 605 -10.92 18.23 -8.99
C GLU A 605 -10.60 19.50 -8.22
N GLN A 606 -9.50 20.20 -8.54
CA GLN A 606 -9.26 21.58 -8.13
C GLN A 606 -8.24 22.29 -9.04
N LEU A 607 -8.30 23.62 -9.12
CA LEU A 607 -7.61 24.41 -10.16
C LEU A 607 -6.08 24.28 -10.19
N GLY A 608 -5.43 23.99 -9.05
CA GLY A 608 -4.00 23.76 -8.97
C GLY A 608 -3.57 22.48 -9.69
N LEU A 609 -4.39 21.43 -9.60
CA LEU A 609 -4.21 20.20 -10.36
C LEU A 609 -4.45 20.47 -11.85
N THR A 610 -5.56 21.12 -12.21
CA THR A 610 -5.90 21.50 -13.60
C THR A 610 -4.80 22.33 -14.26
N SER A 611 -4.21 23.25 -13.50
CA SER A 611 -3.08 24.07 -13.95
C SER A 611 -1.83 23.22 -14.22
N LEU A 612 -1.55 22.21 -13.40
CA LEU A 612 -0.38 21.33 -13.59
C LEU A 612 -0.57 20.37 -14.78
N HIS A 613 -1.76 19.78 -14.99
CA HIS A 613 -2.08 19.05 -16.23
C HIS A 613 -1.92 19.95 -17.46
N THR A 614 -2.36 21.22 -17.40
CA THR A 614 -2.20 22.19 -18.49
C THR A 614 -0.72 22.47 -18.79
N ILE A 615 0.12 22.62 -17.75
CA ILE A 615 1.58 22.78 -17.90
C ILE A 615 2.20 21.57 -18.63
N PHE A 616 1.78 20.33 -18.32
CA PHE A 616 2.32 19.14 -18.98
C PHE A 616 1.80 18.91 -20.41
N LEU A 617 0.55 19.29 -20.74
CA LEU A 617 0.09 19.32 -22.13
C LEU A 617 0.91 20.32 -22.96
N ARG A 618 1.11 21.54 -22.43
CA ARG A 618 1.95 22.56 -23.07
C ARG A 618 3.37 22.05 -23.29
N GLU A 619 3.94 21.38 -22.29
CA GLU A 619 5.30 20.83 -22.36
C GLU A 619 5.45 19.70 -23.40
N HIS A 620 4.47 18.81 -23.52
CA HIS A 620 4.43 17.81 -24.60
C HIS A 620 4.42 18.51 -25.98
N ASN A 621 3.46 19.42 -26.22
CA ASN A 621 3.36 20.13 -27.49
C ASN A 621 4.61 20.97 -27.81
N ARG A 622 5.29 21.51 -26.78
CA ARG A 622 6.57 22.24 -26.90
C ARG A 622 7.76 21.34 -27.25
N ILE A 623 7.75 20.06 -26.86
CA ILE A 623 8.78 19.10 -27.25
C ILE A 623 8.48 18.52 -28.64
N ALA A 624 7.26 18.07 -28.90
CA ALA A 624 6.81 17.59 -30.21
C ALA A 624 7.02 18.65 -31.32
N GLY A 625 6.66 19.91 -31.05
CA GLY A 625 6.91 21.03 -31.98
C GLY A 625 8.40 21.33 -32.23
N LYS A 626 9.31 20.98 -31.30
CA LYS A 626 10.76 20.99 -31.55
C LYS A 626 11.18 19.77 -32.40
N PHE A 627 10.56 18.60 -32.21
CA PHE A 627 10.87 17.39 -32.99
C PHE A 627 10.56 17.53 -34.48
N VAL A 628 9.42 18.13 -34.84
CA VAL A 628 9.06 18.45 -36.26
C VAL A 628 10.16 19.24 -36.97
N GLN A 629 10.98 20.00 -36.24
CA GLN A 629 12.07 20.82 -36.78
C GLN A 629 13.40 20.05 -36.88
N ILE A 630 13.71 19.16 -35.93
CA ILE A 630 15.02 18.47 -35.85
C ILE A 630 15.03 17.07 -36.46
N ASN A 631 13.87 16.45 -36.65
CA ASN A 631 13.68 15.11 -37.20
C ASN A 631 12.55 15.14 -38.26
N PRO A 632 12.77 15.79 -39.43
CA PRO A 632 11.72 16.03 -40.42
C PRO A 632 11.21 14.76 -41.13
N ASP A 633 11.87 13.62 -40.94
CA ASP A 633 11.49 12.31 -41.48
C ASP A 633 10.73 11.43 -40.46
N TRP A 634 10.37 11.98 -39.30
CA TRP A 634 9.52 11.30 -38.31
C TRP A 634 8.04 11.66 -38.54
N ASP A 635 7.18 10.64 -38.58
CA ASP A 635 5.72 10.81 -38.56
C ASP A 635 5.19 11.23 -37.16
N GLY A 636 3.90 11.57 -37.11
CA GLY A 636 3.24 12.04 -35.89
C GLY A 636 3.13 10.98 -34.80
N GLU A 637 3.03 9.68 -35.13
CA GLU A 637 3.05 8.60 -34.13
C GLU A 637 4.44 8.53 -33.48
N LYS A 638 5.48 8.58 -34.31
CA LYS A 638 6.88 8.56 -33.90
C LYS A 638 7.24 9.76 -33.03
N ILE A 639 6.78 10.97 -33.40
CA ILE A 639 6.98 12.19 -32.60
C ILE A 639 6.21 12.09 -31.27
N TYR A 640 4.95 11.64 -31.31
CA TYR A 640 4.12 11.47 -30.11
C TYR A 640 4.75 10.49 -29.11
N GLN A 641 5.18 9.29 -29.55
CA GLN A 641 5.72 8.27 -28.63
C GLN A 641 7.07 8.65 -28.03
N GLU A 642 8.00 9.24 -28.79
CA GLU A 642 9.26 9.72 -28.21
C GLU A 642 9.02 10.90 -27.25
N THR A 643 8.06 11.79 -27.55
CA THR A 643 7.68 12.88 -26.63
C THR A 643 7.03 12.32 -25.36
N ARG A 644 6.06 11.40 -25.47
CA ARG A 644 5.45 10.68 -24.35
C ARG A 644 6.49 10.00 -23.47
N LYS A 645 7.44 9.30 -24.08
CA LYS A 645 8.56 8.63 -23.40
C LYS A 645 9.47 9.62 -22.64
N ILE A 646 9.80 10.77 -23.23
CA ILE A 646 10.58 11.83 -22.57
C ILE A 646 9.80 12.44 -21.39
N ILE A 647 8.50 12.71 -21.55
CA ILE A 647 7.67 13.28 -20.48
C ILE A 647 7.54 12.31 -19.30
N GLY A 648 7.28 11.02 -19.54
CA GLY A 648 7.28 10.01 -18.48
C GLY A 648 8.63 9.94 -17.75
N ALA A 649 9.74 9.99 -18.47
CA ALA A 649 11.09 10.03 -17.89
C ALA A 649 11.37 11.28 -17.04
N ILE A 650 10.85 12.44 -17.45
CA ILE A 650 10.92 13.69 -16.69
C ILE A 650 10.08 13.60 -15.40
N ILE A 651 8.87 13.04 -15.46
CA ILE A 651 8.02 12.81 -14.28
C ILE A 651 8.69 11.83 -13.32
N GLN A 652 9.32 10.76 -13.82
CA GLN A 652 10.14 9.86 -13.01
C GLN A 652 11.33 10.58 -12.36
N HIS A 653 12.12 11.34 -13.12
CA HIS A 653 13.28 12.05 -12.61
C HIS A 653 12.91 13.04 -11.48
N ILE A 654 11.93 13.92 -11.71
CA ILE A 654 11.43 14.87 -10.70
C ILE A 654 10.88 14.11 -9.49
N THR A 655 10.21 12.98 -9.70
CA THR A 655 9.66 12.18 -8.59
C THR A 655 10.75 11.57 -7.71
N TYR A 656 11.75 10.89 -8.28
CA TYR A 656 12.75 10.16 -7.49
C TYR A 656 13.88 11.04 -6.95
N GLU A 657 14.27 12.11 -7.65
CA GLU A 657 15.40 12.97 -7.26
C GLU A 657 14.95 14.26 -6.54
N ASP A 658 13.89 14.93 -7.01
CA ASP A 658 13.44 16.21 -6.43
C ASP A 658 12.35 16.03 -5.35
N TRP A 659 11.36 15.15 -5.56
CA TRP A 659 10.16 15.08 -4.72
C TRP A 659 10.26 14.08 -3.57
N LEU A 660 10.52 12.80 -3.86
CA LEU A 660 10.48 11.70 -2.90
C LEU A 660 11.49 11.85 -1.73
N PRO A 661 12.71 12.40 -1.92
CA PRO A 661 13.61 12.69 -0.80
C PRO A 661 13.04 13.69 0.21
N LYS A 662 12.21 14.64 -0.23
CA LYS A 662 11.53 15.60 0.65
C LYS A 662 10.36 14.95 1.41
N VAL A 663 9.87 13.81 0.95
CA VAL A 663 8.79 13.02 1.58
C VAL A 663 9.33 12.01 2.58
N LEU A 664 10.30 11.18 2.17
CA LEU A 664 10.86 10.09 2.98
C LEU A 664 12.02 10.52 3.88
N GLY A 665 12.66 11.67 3.61
CA GLY A 665 13.92 12.07 4.22
C GLY A 665 15.11 11.21 3.75
N ASN A 666 16.32 11.65 4.06
CA ASN A 666 17.56 10.99 3.62
C ASN A 666 17.65 9.52 4.11
N ASP A 667 17.27 9.26 5.37
CA ASP A 667 17.29 7.92 5.94
C ASP A 667 16.26 7.00 5.27
N GLY A 668 15.05 7.50 4.95
CA GLY A 668 14.02 6.73 4.25
C GLY A 668 14.43 6.39 2.82
N MET A 669 14.99 7.35 2.07
CA MET A 669 15.55 7.09 0.73
C MET A 669 16.66 6.03 0.77
N LYS A 670 17.60 6.16 1.71
CA LYS A 670 18.73 5.23 1.86
C LYS A 670 18.30 3.82 2.29
N HIS A 671 17.33 3.72 3.21
CA HIS A 671 16.93 2.45 3.80
C HIS A 671 15.96 1.66 2.92
N TYR A 672 14.97 2.33 2.29
CA TYR A 672 13.96 1.63 1.50
C TYR A 672 14.29 1.52 0.01
N LEU A 673 14.78 2.60 -0.64
CA LEU A 673 15.04 2.57 -2.09
C LEU A 673 16.48 2.12 -2.39
N GLY A 674 17.45 2.77 -1.74
CA GLY A 674 18.88 2.64 -2.05
C GLY A 674 19.22 3.07 -3.48
N GLU A 675 20.44 2.77 -3.93
CA GLU A 675 20.86 2.96 -5.33
C GLU A 675 20.02 2.08 -6.28
N TYR A 676 19.81 2.57 -7.51
CA TYR A 676 19.19 1.78 -8.57
C TYR A 676 20.19 0.78 -9.16
N LYS A 677 19.71 -0.42 -9.52
CA LYS A 677 20.56 -1.56 -9.94
C LYS A 677 20.20 -2.13 -11.31
N GLY A 678 19.42 -1.41 -12.10
CA GLY A 678 18.76 -1.92 -13.30
C GLY A 678 17.38 -2.53 -13.01
N TYR A 679 16.69 -2.92 -14.07
CA TYR A 679 15.38 -3.57 -14.03
C TYR A 679 15.46 -5.03 -13.52
N ASP A 680 14.52 -5.42 -12.67
CA ASP A 680 14.34 -6.76 -12.12
C ASP A 680 12.98 -7.33 -12.55
N ASN A 681 13.00 -8.32 -13.45
CA ASN A 681 11.78 -8.98 -13.96
C ASN A 681 11.07 -9.87 -12.93
N THR A 682 11.63 -10.07 -11.74
CA THR A 682 10.97 -10.76 -10.62
C THR A 682 10.15 -9.82 -9.73
N VAL A 683 10.39 -8.50 -9.82
CA VAL A 683 9.64 -7.49 -9.07
C VAL A 683 8.31 -7.18 -9.75
N ASN A 684 7.21 -7.38 -9.03
CA ASN A 684 5.89 -6.91 -9.44
C ASN A 684 5.72 -5.42 -9.06
N PRO A 685 5.55 -4.51 -10.05
CA PRO A 685 5.37 -3.07 -9.86
C PRO A 685 3.93 -2.65 -9.52
N GLY A 686 2.98 -3.59 -9.38
CA GLY A 686 1.58 -3.26 -9.04
C GLY A 686 1.44 -2.41 -7.77
N ILE A 687 0.48 -1.48 -7.78
CA ILE A 687 0.18 -0.66 -6.59
C ILE A 687 -0.43 -1.53 -5.48
N THR A 688 0.07 -1.36 -4.26
CA THR A 688 -0.43 -2.01 -3.07
C THR A 688 -1.64 -1.27 -2.48
N ASN A 689 -2.61 -2.03 -1.96
CA ASN A 689 -3.84 -1.47 -1.43
C ASN A 689 -3.56 -0.57 -0.21
N ALA A 690 -2.57 -0.93 0.62
CA ALA A 690 -2.10 -0.12 1.75
C ALA A 690 -1.57 1.27 1.32
N PHE A 691 -0.88 1.35 0.18
CA PHE A 691 -0.36 2.59 -0.38
C PHE A 691 -1.49 3.50 -0.86
N ALA A 692 -2.30 3.04 -1.82
CA ALA A 692 -3.36 3.82 -2.46
C ALA A 692 -4.52 4.19 -1.51
N THR A 693 -4.77 3.36 -0.49
CA THR A 693 -5.91 3.52 0.42
C THR A 693 -5.56 4.25 1.71
N ALA A 694 -4.29 4.19 2.16
CA ALA A 694 -3.85 4.86 3.38
C ALA A 694 -2.54 5.64 3.23
N ALA A 695 -1.40 4.99 2.94
CA ALA A 695 -0.10 5.62 3.17
C ALA A 695 0.14 6.84 2.27
N PHE A 696 -0.17 6.77 0.98
CA PHE A 696 0.03 7.91 0.06
C PHE A 696 -0.94 9.08 0.33
N ARG A 697 -2.05 8.80 1.03
CA ARG A 697 -3.02 9.79 1.51
C ARG A 697 -2.52 10.61 2.72
N PHE A 698 -1.22 10.55 3.04
CA PHE A 698 -0.57 11.55 3.87
C PHE A 698 -0.64 12.95 3.25
N GLY A 699 -0.67 13.05 1.90
CA GLY A 699 -0.73 14.32 1.16
C GLY A 699 -1.88 15.24 1.60
N HIS A 700 -3.02 14.69 2.03
CA HIS A 700 -4.15 15.44 2.58
C HIS A 700 -3.77 16.31 3.80
N THR A 701 -2.73 15.92 4.55
CA THR A 701 -2.24 16.69 5.71
C THR A 701 -1.43 17.93 5.32
N LEU A 702 -1.03 18.06 4.04
CA LEU A 702 -0.23 19.15 3.48
C LEU A 702 -1.09 20.25 2.83
N ILE A 703 -2.40 20.02 2.69
CA ILE A 703 -3.33 20.89 1.96
C ILE A 703 -3.67 22.15 2.78
N ASN A 704 -3.46 23.32 2.18
CA ASN A 704 -3.90 24.61 2.70
C ASN A 704 -5.43 24.80 2.53
N PRO A 705 -6.10 25.54 3.42
CA PRO A 705 -7.53 25.84 3.30
C PRO A 705 -7.88 26.85 2.21
N LYS A 706 -6.88 27.45 1.54
CA LYS A 706 -7.06 28.40 0.44
C LYS A 706 -6.08 28.13 -0.68
N LEU A 707 -6.55 28.24 -1.92
CA LEU A 707 -5.70 28.26 -3.10
C LEU A 707 -5.23 29.72 -3.30
N MET A 708 -3.94 29.92 -3.05
CA MET A 708 -3.29 31.21 -3.18
C MET A 708 -3.18 31.59 -4.66
N ARG A 709 -3.34 32.88 -4.98
CA ARG A 709 -3.33 33.42 -6.35
C ARG A 709 -2.48 34.68 -6.44
N LEU A 710 -1.43 34.68 -7.27
CA LEU A 710 -0.41 35.73 -7.25
C LEU A 710 -0.07 36.31 -8.64
N ASP A 711 0.09 37.62 -8.69
CA ASP A 711 0.56 38.35 -9.87
C ASP A 711 2.08 38.17 -10.13
N GLU A 712 2.57 38.79 -11.20
CA GLU A 712 3.99 38.89 -11.59
C GLU A 712 4.92 39.58 -10.56
N ASN A 713 4.34 40.19 -9.51
CA ASN A 713 5.05 40.81 -8.40
C ASN A 713 4.86 40.06 -7.07
N PHE A 714 4.33 38.83 -7.14
CA PHE A 714 4.06 37.94 -6.01
C PHE A 714 3.10 38.56 -4.98
N LYS A 715 2.11 39.33 -5.45
CA LYS A 715 1.03 39.90 -4.63
C LYS A 715 -0.34 39.35 -5.05
N PRO A 716 -1.34 39.36 -4.14
CA PRO A 716 -2.67 38.84 -4.45
C PRO A 716 -3.27 39.53 -5.67
N ILE A 717 -3.80 38.75 -6.63
CA ILE A 717 -4.55 39.32 -7.75
C ILE A 717 -5.81 40.04 -7.25
N PRO A 718 -6.41 40.99 -8.01
CA PRO A 718 -7.59 41.75 -7.57
C PRO A 718 -8.79 40.89 -7.12
N GLN A 719 -8.95 39.69 -7.71
CA GLN A 719 -9.95 38.68 -7.36
C GLN A 719 -9.63 37.91 -6.05
N GLY A 720 -8.55 38.26 -5.34
CA GLY A 720 -8.14 37.65 -4.08
C GLY A 720 -7.70 36.17 -4.20
N HIS A 721 -7.78 35.45 -3.08
CA HIS A 721 -7.49 34.01 -3.00
C HIS A 721 -8.78 33.21 -2.84
N ILE A 722 -8.81 31.98 -3.36
CA ILE A 722 -10.01 31.14 -3.36
C ILE A 722 -10.01 30.25 -2.11
N SER A 723 -11.15 30.11 -1.42
CA SER A 723 -11.31 29.06 -0.39
C SER A 723 -11.31 27.69 -1.06
N LEU A 724 -10.70 26.66 -0.47
CA LEU A 724 -10.49 25.38 -1.15
C LEU A 724 -11.80 24.79 -1.72
N HIS A 725 -12.89 24.81 -0.94
CA HIS A 725 -14.20 24.31 -1.37
C HIS A 725 -14.86 25.12 -2.53
N GLU A 726 -14.22 26.17 -3.02
CA GLU A 726 -14.68 26.99 -4.15
C GLU A 726 -13.73 26.94 -5.37
N ALA A 727 -12.57 26.33 -5.20
CA ALA A 727 -11.62 26.00 -6.26
C ALA A 727 -11.88 24.59 -6.86
N ILE A 728 -12.73 23.80 -6.19
CA ILE A 728 -13.14 22.46 -6.63
C ILE A 728 -14.10 22.58 -7.83
N PHE A 729 -13.90 21.75 -8.87
CA PHE A 729 -14.70 21.66 -10.11
C PHE A 729 -15.08 23.03 -10.71
N ALA A 730 -14.16 24.01 -10.66
CA ALA A 730 -14.40 25.39 -11.08
C ALA A 730 -13.49 25.89 -12.24
N PRO A 731 -13.27 25.12 -13.33
CA PRO A 731 -12.33 25.47 -14.41
C PRO A 731 -12.67 26.78 -15.13
N GLU A 732 -13.91 27.28 -15.04
CA GLU A 732 -14.29 28.59 -15.57
C GLU A 732 -13.46 29.73 -14.96
N ARG A 733 -12.97 29.54 -13.73
CA ARG A 733 -12.10 30.50 -13.03
C ARG A 733 -10.72 30.63 -13.67
N LEU A 734 -10.20 29.59 -14.31
CA LEU A 734 -8.95 29.70 -15.08
C LEU A 734 -9.15 30.60 -16.30
N LEU A 735 -10.31 30.51 -16.96
CA LEU A 735 -10.62 31.30 -18.16
C LEU A 735 -11.01 32.75 -17.84
N SER A 736 -11.62 33.00 -16.68
CA SER A 736 -12.16 34.32 -16.29
C SER A 736 -11.34 35.09 -15.24
N GLU A 737 -10.51 34.43 -14.44
CA GLU A 737 -9.78 35.05 -13.30
C GLU A 737 -8.24 35.00 -13.45
N GLY A 738 -7.74 35.01 -14.69
CA GLY A 738 -6.34 35.33 -15.02
C GLY A 738 -5.45 34.19 -15.52
N GLY A 739 -6.01 33.05 -15.94
CA GLY A 739 -5.25 31.91 -16.47
C GLY A 739 -4.70 30.98 -15.40
N ILE A 740 -3.82 30.06 -15.81
CA ILE A 740 -3.10 29.17 -14.88
C ILE A 740 -2.03 29.92 -14.07
N ASP A 741 -1.51 31.03 -14.61
CA ASP A 741 -0.36 31.77 -14.09
C ASP A 741 -0.50 32.19 -12.62
N PRO A 742 -1.62 32.79 -12.17
CA PRO A 742 -1.82 33.14 -10.77
C PRO A 742 -1.84 31.92 -9.83
N ILE A 743 -2.37 30.80 -10.31
CA ILE A 743 -2.44 29.54 -9.55
C ILE A 743 -1.04 28.93 -9.43
N ILE A 744 -0.30 28.84 -10.53
CA ILE A 744 1.06 28.29 -10.57
C ILE A 744 2.02 29.12 -9.70
N ARG A 745 1.99 30.47 -9.78
CA ARG A 745 2.76 31.32 -8.84
C ARG A 745 2.32 31.12 -7.40
N GLY A 746 1.02 30.98 -7.14
CA GLY A 746 0.50 30.62 -5.83
C GLY A 746 1.09 29.31 -5.30
N LEU A 747 1.14 28.26 -6.13
CA LEU A 747 1.69 26.96 -5.78
C LEU A 747 3.19 27.01 -5.46
N PHE A 748 4.01 27.63 -6.30
CA PHE A 748 5.46 27.63 -6.09
C PHE A 748 5.96 28.70 -5.11
N ALA A 749 5.29 29.85 -4.96
CA ALA A 749 5.77 30.91 -4.07
C ALA A 749 5.27 30.76 -2.62
N THR A 750 4.10 30.15 -2.38
CA THR A 750 3.51 30.06 -1.02
C THR A 750 3.83 28.74 -0.32
N PRO A 751 4.01 28.73 1.02
CA PRO A 751 4.30 27.51 1.76
C PRO A 751 3.07 26.59 1.82
N MET A 752 3.29 25.27 1.76
CA MET A 752 2.21 24.30 2.03
C MET A 752 1.84 24.29 3.52
N LYS A 753 0.81 23.52 3.91
CA LYS A 753 0.50 23.30 5.33
C LYS A 753 1.52 22.31 5.96
N LEU A 754 1.94 22.58 7.20
CA LEU A 754 2.80 21.69 7.98
C LEU A 754 2.00 20.46 8.49
N PRO A 755 2.46 19.21 8.28
CA PRO A 755 1.76 18.00 8.74
C PRO A 755 2.02 17.70 10.23
N ARG A 756 1.51 18.57 11.12
CA ARG A 756 1.62 18.39 12.58
C ARG A 756 0.57 17.40 13.11
N SER A 757 0.89 16.71 14.20
CA SER A 757 -0.03 15.76 14.87
C SER A 757 -1.19 16.41 15.64
N ASP A 758 -1.13 17.73 15.89
CA ASP A 758 -2.17 18.55 16.54
C ASP A 758 -2.97 19.41 15.53
N GLN A 759 -2.59 19.35 14.25
CA GLN A 759 -3.19 20.10 13.15
C GLN A 759 -3.18 19.22 11.90
N ILE A 760 -3.96 18.12 11.87
CA ILE A 760 -3.79 17.08 10.84
C ILE A 760 -4.47 17.48 9.52
N LEU A 761 -5.80 17.61 9.47
CA LEU A 761 -6.55 18.19 8.34
C LEU A 761 -7.21 19.52 8.72
N ASN A 762 -7.41 20.37 7.72
CA ASN A 762 -8.10 21.66 7.86
C ASN A 762 -9.62 21.51 7.68
N LYS A 763 -10.42 22.47 8.18
CA LYS A 763 -11.89 22.40 8.11
C LYS A 763 -12.50 22.46 6.71
N GLU A 764 -11.83 22.96 5.68
CA GLU A 764 -12.35 22.84 4.31
C GLU A 764 -12.48 21.36 3.90
N LEU A 765 -11.58 20.51 4.39
CA LEU A 765 -11.55 19.08 4.08
C LEU A 765 -12.45 18.22 4.99
N THR A 766 -12.71 18.63 6.24
CA THR A 766 -13.58 17.85 7.16
C THR A 766 -15.02 18.38 7.19
N GLU A 767 -15.22 19.69 7.01
CA GLU A 767 -16.54 20.33 7.13
C GLU A 767 -17.15 20.69 5.77
N LEU A 768 -16.35 21.12 4.79
CA LEU A 768 -16.83 21.72 3.54
C LEU A 768 -16.45 20.95 2.26
N LEU A 769 -15.92 19.72 2.36
CA LEU A 769 -15.53 18.94 1.18
C LEU A 769 -16.77 18.73 0.30
N PHE A 770 -16.70 19.17 -0.95
CA PHE A 770 -17.79 19.06 -1.93
C PHE A 770 -19.10 19.73 -1.45
N HIS A 771 -19.00 20.85 -0.71
CA HIS A 771 -20.16 21.59 -0.19
C HIS A 771 -21.07 22.18 -1.29
N LYS A 772 -20.51 22.53 -2.46
CA LYS A 772 -21.29 23.04 -3.60
C LYS A 772 -21.76 21.89 -4.51
N GLU A 773 -21.57 20.63 -4.07
CA GLU A 773 -21.68 19.41 -4.87
C GLU A 773 -22.33 18.23 -4.11
N SER A 774 -22.84 18.46 -2.89
CA SER A 774 -23.58 17.48 -2.07
C SER A 774 -24.58 18.16 -1.11
N GLU A 775 -25.73 17.51 -0.85
CA GLU A 775 -26.72 17.95 0.16
C GLU A 775 -26.12 17.98 1.58
N VAL A 776 -25.29 16.98 1.90
CA VAL A 776 -24.49 16.90 3.13
C VAL A 776 -23.02 16.99 2.71
N PRO A 777 -22.32 18.09 3.00
CA PRO A 777 -20.89 18.22 2.71
C PRO A 777 -20.11 17.09 3.35
N LEU A 778 -19.14 16.53 2.63
CA LEU A 778 -18.40 15.35 3.04
C LEU A 778 -17.27 15.68 4.03
N ASP A 779 -16.52 14.66 4.43
CA ASP A 779 -15.41 14.75 5.39
C ASP A 779 -14.28 13.81 4.93
N LEU A 780 -13.18 14.36 4.43
CA LEU A 780 -12.10 13.61 3.82
C LEU A 780 -11.40 12.67 4.82
N ALA A 781 -11.28 13.08 6.09
CA ALA A 781 -10.71 12.24 7.14
C ALA A 781 -11.60 11.04 7.42
N ALA A 782 -12.91 11.27 7.59
CA ALA A 782 -13.88 10.20 7.79
C ALA A 782 -13.94 9.26 6.57
N MET A 783 -13.87 9.79 5.35
CA MET A 783 -13.82 8.99 4.11
C MET A 783 -12.55 8.14 3.98
N ASN A 784 -11.38 8.63 4.43
CA ASN A 784 -10.15 7.83 4.43
C ASN A 784 -10.24 6.66 5.43
N ILE A 785 -10.79 6.91 6.62
CA ILE A 785 -11.06 5.86 7.63
C ILE A 785 -12.03 4.82 7.06
N GLN A 786 -13.16 5.25 6.51
CA GLN A 786 -14.19 4.36 5.97
C GLN A 786 -13.70 3.57 4.75
N ARG A 787 -12.85 4.17 3.89
CA ARG A 787 -12.24 3.48 2.74
C ARG A 787 -11.20 2.44 3.16
N GLY A 788 -10.42 2.70 4.20
CA GLY A 788 -9.53 1.69 4.80
C GLY A 788 -10.29 0.45 5.28
N ARG A 789 -11.50 0.63 5.83
CA ARG A 789 -12.38 -0.46 6.30
C ARG A 789 -13.08 -1.20 5.15
N ASP A 790 -13.54 -0.47 4.13
CA ASP A 790 -14.14 -1.03 2.91
C ASP A 790 -13.18 -1.92 2.11
N HIS A 791 -11.92 -1.48 2.01
CA HIS A 791 -10.81 -2.23 1.41
C HIS A 791 -10.20 -3.29 2.35
N ALA A 792 -10.75 -3.47 3.56
CA ALA A 792 -10.27 -4.42 4.56
C ALA A 792 -8.77 -4.33 4.88
N LEU A 793 -8.23 -3.10 5.00
CA LEU A 793 -6.86 -2.92 5.49
C LEU A 793 -6.77 -3.40 6.95
N PRO A 794 -5.77 -4.24 7.30
CA PRO A 794 -5.42 -4.51 8.69
C PRO A 794 -5.20 -3.26 9.53
N GLY A 795 -5.35 -3.42 10.85
CA GLY A 795 -5.12 -2.34 11.82
C GLY A 795 -3.69 -1.78 11.76
N TYR A 796 -3.52 -0.55 12.23
CA TYR A 796 -2.24 0.17 12.24
C TYR A 796 -1.08 -0.65 12.84
N ILE A 797 -1.33 -1.42 13.90
CA ILE A 797 -0.31 -2.24 14.56
C ILE A 797 0.23 -3.38 13.67
N GLU A 798 -0.57 -3.88 12.74
CA GLU A 798 -0.19 -4.98 11.84
C GLU A 798 0.83 -4.49 10.81
N TYR A 799 0.61 -3.28 10.28
CA TYR A 799 1.58 -2.60 9.42
C TYR A 799 2.84 -2.16 10.17
N ARG A 800 2.75 -1.82 11.46
CA ARG A 800 3.95 -1.64 12.30
C ARG A 800 4.75 -2.93 12.41
N ARG A 801 4.10 -4.08 12.62
CA ARG A 801 4.77 -5.39 12.67
C ARG A 801 5.42 -5.75 11.32
N PHE A 802 4.71 -5.55 10.20
CA PHE A 802 5.23 -5.70 8.84
C PHE A 802 6.50 -4.84 8.61
N CYS A 803 6.48 -3.58 9.03
CA CYS A 803 7.60 -2.65 8.92
C CYS A 803 8.72 -2.86 9.96
N ASN A 804 8.68 -3.94 10.75
CA ASN A 804 9.61 -4.23 11.85
C ASN A 804 9.73 -3.08 12.88
N LEU A 805 8.61 -2.43 13.20
CA LEU A 805 8.49 -1.32 14.15
C LEU A 805 7.90 -1.80 15.49
N SER A 806 8.17 -1.07 16.57
CA SER A 806 7.63 -1.37 17.90
C SER A 806 6.10 -1.38 17.91
N VAL A 807 5.50 -2.52 18.25
CA VAL A 807 4.04 -2.68 18.34
C VAL A 807 3.56 -2.24 19.73
N PRO A 808 2.56 -1.32 19.83
CA PRO A 808 1.99 -0.91 21.10
C PRO A 808 0.95 -1.94 21.60
N ASN A 809 1.00 -2.28 22.88
CA ASN A 809 -0.06 -3.03 23.57
C ASN A 809 -1.06 -2.07 24.24
N THR A 810 -0.57 -0.89 24.63
CA THR A 810 -1.32 0.20 25.27
C THR A 810 -1.17 1.50 24.48
N PHE A 811 -2.06 2.48 24.69
CA PHE A 811 -1.88 3.81 24.07
C PHE A 811 -0.72 4.57 24.71
N GLU A 812 -0.37 4.22 25.95
CA GLU A 812 0.78 4.72 26.68
C GLU A 812 2.12 4.34 26.02
N ASP A 813 2.24 3.14 25.41
CA ASP A 813 3.43 2.74 24.63
C ASP A 813 3.71 3.68 23.43
N MET A 814 2.65 4.28 22.88
CA MET A 814 2.71 5.15 21.70
C MET A 814 3.35 6.52 21.99
N ILE A 815 3.56 6.89 23.27
CA ILE A 815 4.19 8.16 23.70
C ILE A 815 5.58 8.37 23.06
N SER A 816 6.26 7.28 22.71
CA SER A 816 7.59 7.33 22.07
C SER A 816 7.58 7.84 20.61
N TYR A 817 6.46 7.74 19.90
CA TYR A 817 6.33 8.12 18.48
C TYR A 817 5.04 8.86 18.09
N VAL A 818 4.16 9.20 19.03
CA VAL A 818 3.06 10.16 18.84
C VAL A 818 3.38 11.44 19.61
N THR A 819 3.46 12.58 18.91
CA THR A 819 4.00 13.82 19.50
C THR A 819 2.98 14.55 20.36
N ASP A 820 1.71 14.62 19.95
CA ASP A 820 0.66 15.24 20.76
C ASP A 820 0.11 14.26 21.80
N ARG A 821 0.41 14.55 23.08
CA ARG A 821 -0.10 13.77 24.22
C ARG A 821 -1.60 13.92 24.44
N LYS A 822 -2.28 14.91 23.84
CA LYS A 822 -3.75 15.06 23.89
C LYS A 822 -4.48 14.07 22.97
N VAL A 823 -3.81 13.57 21.94
CA VAL A 823 -4.39 12.59 21.00
C VAL A 823 -4.55 11.21 21.65
N LEU A 824 -3.61 10.79 22.51
CA LEU A 824 -3.62 9.44 23.08
C LEU A 824 -4.85 9.14 23.98
N PRO A 825 -5.29 10.02 24.90
CA PRO A 825 -6.54 9.83 25.63
C PRO A 825 -7.77 9.71 24.71
N LYS A 826 -7.86 10.54 23.66
CA LYS A 826 -8.96 10.49 22.70
C LYS A 826 -8.97 9.20 21.88
N LEU A 827 -7.81 8.71 21.46
CA LEU A 827 -7.72 7.40 20.80
C LEU A 827 -8.12 6.26 21.75
N LYS A 828 -7.77 6.35 23.04
CA LYS A 828 -8.17 5.39 24.06
C LYS A 828 -9.68 5.37 24.29
N GLU A 829 -10.31 6.53 24.34
CA GLU A 829 -11.76 6.71 24.42
C GLU A 829 -12.49 6.16 23.18
N LEU A 830 -11.99 6.44 21.98
CA LEU A 830 -12.66 6.10 20.72
C LEU A 830 -12.42 4.66 20.27
N TYR A 831 -11.19 4.15 20.38
CA TYR A 831 -10.80 2.84 19.85
C TYR A 831 -10.69 1.74 20.91
N GLY A 832 -10.56 2.10 22.19
CA GLY A 832 -10.43 1.18 23.34
C GLY A 832 -9.09 0.43 23.43
N HIS A 833 -8.57 -0.07 22.30
CA HIS A 833 -7.32 -0.82 22.18
C HIS A 833 -6.50 -0.33 20.96
N PRO A 834 -5.15 -0.24 21.02
CA PRO A 834 -4.34 0.22 19.89
C PRO A 834 -4.52 -0.61 18.61
N GLY A 835 -4.82 -1.91 18.74
CA GLY A 835 -5.11 -2.79 17.60
C GLY A 835 -6.35 -2.39 16.78
N ASN A 836 -7.26 -1.58 17.34
CA ASN A 836 -8.41 -1.07 16.62
C ASN A 836 -8.12 0.17 15.78
N VAL A 837 -6.98 0.85 15.96
CA VAL A 837 -6.65 2.07 15.21
C VAL A 837 -6.54 1.76 13.72
N ASP A 838 -7.34 2.45 12.91
CA ASP A 838 -7.33 2.27 11.45
C ASP A 838 -6.02 2.81 10.86
N LEU A 839 -5.41 2.11 9.87
CA LEU A 839 -4.05 2.40 9.38
C LEU A 839 -3.81 3.89 9.05
N TRP A 840 -4.77 4.54 8.37
CA TRP A 840 -4.61 5.94 7.99
C TRP A 840 -4.45 6.86 9.21
N VAL A 841 -5.27 6.67 10.25
CA VAL A 841 -5.22 7.45 11.50
C VAL A 841 -3.86 7.25 12.18
N GLY A 842 -3.43 6.00 12.32
CA GLY A 842 -2.15 5.66 12.94
C GLY A 842 -0.95 6.29 12.24
N GLY A 843 -0.89 6.26 10.90
CA GLY A 843 0.22 6.87 10.15
C GLY A 843 0.22 8.40 10.13
N VAL A 844 -0.94 9.07 10.18
CA VAL A 844 -0.98 10.54 10.20
C VAL A 844 -0.66 11.14 11.58
N ILE A 845 -0.95 10.45 12.68
CA ILE A 845 -0.60 10.90 14.05
C ILE A 845 0.88 10.68 14.40
N GLU A 846 1.60 9.80 13.69
CA GLU A 846 3.03 9.55 13.95
C GLU A 846 3.85 10.83 13.86
N LYS A 847 4.82 10.95 14.78
CA LYS A 847 5.94 11.88 14.68
C LYS A 847 6.67 11.65 13.34
N LYS A 848 6.86 12.72 12.57
CA LYS A 848 7.54 12.63 11.28
C LYS A 848 9.04 12.35 11.48
N LEU A 849 9.64 11.60 10.58
CA LEU A 849 11.08 11.33 10.60
C LEU A 849 11.89 12.62 10.33
N PRO A 850 13.17 12.68 10.71
CA PRO A 850 14.03 13.83 10.41
C PRO A 850 14.01 14.18 8.92
N ASP A 851 13.75 15.46 8.64
CA ASP A 851 13.66 16.07 7.30
C ASP A 851 12.62 15.42 6.33
N ALA A 852 11.74 14.56 6.85
CA ALA A 852 10.66 13.87 6.14
C ALA A 852 9.27 14.47 6.43
N LEU A 853 8.27 14.09 5.61
CA LEU A 853 6.87 14.49 5.78
C LEU A 853 5.98 13.37 6.36
N VAL A 854 6.51 12.16 6.51
CA VAL A 854 5.80 10.98 7.02
C VAL A 854 6.45 10.41 8.28
N GLY A 855 5.67 9.67 9.07
CA GLY A 855 6.16 8.85 10.16
C GLY A 855 6.74 7.52 9.67
N PRO A 856 7.38 6.72 10.54
CA PRO A 856 8.06 5.49 10.14
C PRO A 856 7.16 4.46 9.44
N THR A 857 5.89 4.29 9.84
CA THR A 857 5.00 3.30 9.21
C THR A 857 4.66 3.69 7.77
N PHE A 858 4.41 4.98 7.53
CA PHE A 858 4.16 5.48 6.18
C PHE A 858 5.46 5.60 5.36
N SER A 859 6.60 5.92 5.96
CA SER A 859 7.90 5.90 5.29
C SER A 859 8.22 4.52 4.73
N CYS A 860 7.92 3.47 5.51
CA CYS A 860 8.02 2.08 5.09
C CYS A 860 7.12 1.76 3.89
N ILE A 861 5.79 1.96 4.00
CA ILE A 861 4.84 1.58 2.93
C ILE A 861 5.09 2.39 1.65
N ILE A 862 5.43 3.67 1.75
CA ILE A 862 5.75 4.51 0.59
C ILE A 862 7.10 4.09 -0.02
N GLY A 863 8.13 3.89 0.81
CA GLY A 863 9.45 3.47 0.33
C GLY A 863 9.43 2.10 -0.38
N GLU A 864 8.66 1.15 0.15
CA GLU A 864 8.44 -0.18 -0.45
C GLU A 864 7.77 -0.04 -1.83
N GLN A 865 6.69 0.74 -1.93
CA GLN A 865 5.99 0.96 -3.20
C GLN A 865 6.89 1.65 -4.24
N PHE A 866 7.56 2.74 -3.88
CA PHE A 866 8.42 3.45 -4.83
C PHE A 866 9.65 2.63 -5.23
N LYS A 867 10.10 1.67 -4.41
CA LYS A 867 11.08 0.67 -4.83
C LYS A 867 10.51 -0.24 -5.92
N ARG A 868 9.30 -0.80 -5.73
CA ARG A 868 8.62 -1.65 -6.74
C ARG A 868 8.43 -0.94 -8.07
N LEU A 869 8.01 0.32 -8.03
CA LEU A 869 7.76 1.16 -9.21
C LEU A 869 9.03 1.52 -9.99
N ARG A 870 10.20 1.47 -9.33
CA ARG A 870 11.49 1.75 -9.96
C ARG A 870 12.15 0.47 -10.49
N ASP A 871 12.21 -0.55 -9.63
CA ASP A 871 12.99 -1.76 -9.88
C ASP A 871 12.22 -2.73 -10.79
N GLY A 872 10.87 -2.76 -10.72
CA GLY A 872 10.01 -3.57 -11.58
C GLY A 872 9.51 -2.91 -12.87
N ASP A 873 10.09 -1.78 -13.29
CA ASP A 873 9.73 -1.04 -14.51
C ASP A 873 10.86 -1.13 -15.56
N ARG A 874 10.65 -1.94 -16.62
CA ARG A 874 11.62 -2.10 -17.72
C ARG A 874 11.90 -0.78 -18.47
N PHE A 875 10.96 0.16 -18.39
CA PHE A 875 11.04 1.46 -19.04
C PHE A 875 11.42 2.59 -18.06
N PHE A 876 11.93 2.27 -16.87
CA PHE A 876 12.45 3.27 -15.95
C PHE A 876 13.60 4.07 -16.60
N TYR A 877 13.65 5.38 -16.40
CA TYR A 877 14.49 6.28 -17.20
C TYR A 877 16.01 6.06 -17.09
N LEU A 878 16.47 5.32 -16.07
CA LEU A 878 17.86 4.91 -15.89
C LEU A 878 18.15 3.46 -16.27
N ASN A 879 17.17 2.71 -16.79
CA ASN A 879 17.39 1.33 -17.23
C ASN A 879 18.13 1.31 -18.58
N ASP A 880 19.03 0.33 -18.74
CA ASP A 880 19.88 0.26 -19.93
C ASP A 880 19.05 0.10 -21.22
N GLY A 881 19.42 0.86 -22.24
CA GLY A 881 18.73 0.88 -23.53
C GLY A 881 17.44 1.72 -23.59
N VAL A 882 16.92 2.23 -22.47
CA VAL A 882 15.74 3.11 -22.50
C VAL A 882 16.11 4.49 -23.06
N PHE A 883 17.24 5.05 -22.64
CA PHE A 883 17.84 6.30 -23.14
C PHE A 883 19.36 6.16 -23.23
N SER A 884 20.01 6.98 -24.07
CA SER A 884 21.48 7.10 -24.07
C SER A 884 21.98 7.92 -22.87
N GLN A 885 23.25 7.78 -22.47
CA GLN A 885 23.80 8.56 -21.36
C GLN A 885 23.73 10.09 -21.62
N LEU A 886 23.82 10.53 -22.87
CA LEU A 886 23.63 11.94 -23.24
C LEU A 886 22.19 12.41 -22.98
N GLN A 887 21.21 11.58 -23.36
CA GLN A 887 19.79 11.84 -23.11
C GLN A 887 19.46 11.82 -21.61
N ILE A 888 20.05 10.89 -20.84
CA ILE A 888 19.93 10.85 -19.37
C ILE A 888 20.51 12.11 -18.73
N ASN A 889 21.66 12.60 -19.20
CA ASN A 889 22.26 13.86 -18.70
C ASN A 889 21.36 15.08 -18.99
N GLU A 890 20.65 15.08 -20.12
CA GLU A 890 19.68 16.11 -20.48
C GLU A 890 18.39 16.04 -19.66
N ILE A 891 17.89 14.85 -19.34
CA ILE A 891 16.77 14.67 -18.41
C ILE A 891 17.17 15.13 -16.99
N LYS A 892 18.36 14.71 -16.51
CA LYS A 892 18.84 14.97 -15.13
C LYS A 892 19.13 16.42 -14.76
N LYS A 893 19.07 17.36 -15.72
CA LYS A 893 19.19 18.80 -15.45
C LYS A 893 17.85 19.55 -15.57
N TYR A 894 16.79 18.89 -16.02
CA TYR A 894 15.55 19.53 -16.44
C TYR A 894 14.49 19.48 -15.32
N THR A 895 14.38 20.57 -14.57
CA THR A 895 13.58 20.64 -13.35
C THR A 895 12.13 21.09 -13.59
N ILE A 896 11.24 20.78 -12.64
CA ILE A 896 9.86 21.29 -12.63
C ILE A 896 9.81 22.83 -12.73
N SER A 897 10.81 23.52 -12.18
CA SER A 897 10.96 24.98 -12.28
C SER A 897 11.14 25.45 -13.73
N LYS A 898 11.93 24.72 -14.53
CA LYS A 898 12.10 25.06 -15.96
C LYS A 898 10.86 24.73 -16.77
N ILE A 899 10.20 23.61 -16.48
CA ILE A 899 8.91 23.26 -17.11
C ILE A 899 7.87 24.35 -16.87
N ILE A 900 7.79 24.88 -15.64
CA ILE A 900 6.91 26.01 -15.31
C ILE A 900 7.30 27.28 -16.08
N CYS A 901 8.60 27.64 -16.14
CA CYS A 901 9.08 28.77 -16.96
C CYS A 901 8.70 28.65 -18.45
N ASN A 902 8.93 27.48 -19.05
CA ASN A 902 8.67 27.24 -20.46
C ASN A 902 7.17 27.33 -20.80
N ASN A 903 6.28 26.94 -19.87
CA ASN A 903 4.86 26.71 -20.16
C ASN A 903 3.89 27.67 -19.46
N GLY A 904 4.32 28.49 -18.49
CA GLY A 904 3.53 29.62 -17.99
C GLY A 904 3.29 30.69 -19.06
N ASP A 905 2.25 31.50 -18.90
CA ASP A 905 1.93 32.58 -19.84
C ASP A 905 2.87 33.79 -19.64
N LYS A 906 3.20 34.15 -18.39
CA LYS A 906 4.06 35.30 -18.03
C LYS A 906 4.93 35.03 -16.79
N ILE A 907 5.56 33.85 -16.70
CA ILE A 907 6.46 33.51 -15.59
C ILE A 907 7.91 33.80 -16.01
N ASP A 908 8.46 34.94 -15.56
CA ASP A 908 9.86 35.36 -15.80
C ASP A 908 10.84 34.83 -14.73
N ARG A 909 10.33 34.48 -13.55
CA ARG A 909 11.09 34.21 -12.32
C ARG A 909 10.51 33.10 -11.49
N ILE A 910 11.40 32.28 -10.95
CA ILE A 910 11.06 31.12 -10.12
C ILE A 910 12.27 30.73 -9.24
N GLN A 911 12.06 29.87 -8.23
CA GLN A 911 13.18 29.22 -7.53
C GLN A 911 13.91 28.22 -8.43
N ARG A 912 15.15 27.85 -8.06
CA ARG A 912 15.87 26.73 -8.69
C ARG A 912 15.17 25.39 -8.44
N ASP A 913 14.67 25.19 -7.23
CA ASP A 913 13.83 24.08 -6.80
C ASP A 913 12.49 24.65 -6.36
N SER A 914 11.44 24.47 -7.18
CA SER A 914 10.10 25.02 -6.93
C SER A 914 9.34 24.30 -5.82
N PHE A 915 9.86 23.20 -5.26
CA PHE A 915 9.33 22.57 -4.06
C PHE A 915 9.87 23.24 -2.78
N VAL A 916 10.95 24.04 -2.85
CA VAL A 916 11.55 24.73 -1.71
C VAL A 916 11.03 26.16 -1.59
N HIS A 917 10.56 26.51 -0.40
CA HIS A 917 10.03 27.85 -0.10
C HIS A 917 11.15 28.79 0.34
N VAL A 918 11.22 29.98 -0.28
CA VAL A 918 12.32 30.95 -0.14
C VAL A 918 11.87 32.35 0.32
N GLY A 919 10.62 32.45 0.80
CA GLY A 919 9.98 33.70 1.20
C GLY A 919 9.54 34.61 0.04
N GLU A 920 9.01 35.78 0.38
CA GLU A 920 8.46 36.75 -0.61
C GLU A 920 9.50 37.66 -1.28
N LYS A 921 10.78 37.57 -0.92
CA LYS A 921 11.79 38.49 -1.48
C LYS A 921 12.05 38.15 -2.96
N LYS A 922 11.74 39.07 -3.88
CA LYS A 922 11.95 38.90 -5.34
C LYS A 922 13.42 38.60 -5.72
N SER A 923 14.39 38.88 -4.84
CA SER A 923 15.80 38.47 -4.95
C SER A 923 16.06 36.96 -4.74
N SER A 924 15.12 36.23 -4.13
CA SER A 924 15.19 34.77 -3.95
C SER A 924 14.75 33.98 -5.20
N TYR A 925 14.28 34.68 -6.24
CA TYR A 925 13.76 34.10 -7.48
C TYR A 925 14.66 34.50 -8.64
N GLN A 926 15.37 33.51 -9.18
CA GLN A 926 16.26 33.66 -10.34
C GLN A 926 15.44 33.76 -11.63
N ARG A 927 16.05 34.17 -12.74
CA ARG A 927 15.34 34.31 -14.02
C ARG A 927 15.13 32.97 -14.72
N CYS A 928 14.09 32.88 -15.54
CA CYS A 928 13.77 31.69 -16.32
C CYS A 928 14.80 31.35 -17.42
N GLU A 929 15.58 32.33 -17.89
CA GLU A 929 16.69 32.11 -18.83
C GLU A 929 17.94 31.52 -18.14
N GLU A 930 18.09 31.73 -16.84
CA GLU A 930 19.22 31.24 -16.02
C GLU A 930 19.07 29.75 -15.66
N LEU A 931 17.86 29.18 -15.83
CA LEU A 931 17.58 27.75 -15.67
C LEU A 931 17.95 26.95 -16.96
N PRO A 932 18.60 25.78 -16.83
CA PRO A 932 18.95 24.93 -17.98
C PRO A 932 17.70 24.38 -18.68
N ASP A 933 17.64 24.50 -20.02
CA ASP A 933 16.60 23.89 -20.87
C ASP A 933 17.03 22.50 -21.39
N LEU A 934 16.04 21.68 -21.76
CA LEU A 934 16.24 20.39 -22.39
C LEU A 934 16.76 20.55 -23.84
N ASN A 935 18.00 20.12 -24.09
CA ASN A 935 18.60 20.12 -25.43
C ASN A 935 18.11 18.90 -26.23
N ILE A 936 17.00 19.09 -26.92
CA ILE A 936 16.32 18.04 -27.69
C ILE A 936 17.18 17.47 -28.84
N HIS A 937 18.26 18.14 -29.26
CA HIS A 937 19.16 17.64 -30.31
C HIS A 937 19.84 16.30 -29.93
N MET A 938 19.88 15.93 -28.65
CA MET A 938 20.33 14.60 -28.20
C MET A 938 19.36 13.45 -28.59
N TRP A 939 18.22 13.77 -29.21
CA TRP A 939 17.28 12.83 -29.84
C TRP A 939 17.19 13.02 -31.36
N SER A 940 18.16 13.70 -32.00
CA SER A 940 18.19 13.81 -33.46
C SER A 940 18.60 12.48 -34.13
N SER A 941 17.92 12.11 -35.21
CA SER A 941 18.26 10.94 -36.05
C SER A 941 19.66 11.02 -36.69
N CYS A 942 20.24 12.22 -36.76
CA CYS A 942 21.57 12.49 -37.33
C CYS A 942 22.75 11.87 -36.54
N CYS A 943 22.51 11.23 -35.40
CA CYS A 943 23.55 10.70 -34.51
C CYS A 943 24.22 9.40 -35.01
N ASP A 944 23.67 8.73 -36.02
CA ASP A 944 24.22 7.49 -36.59
C ASP A 944 25.40 7.76 -37.56
N GLY A 945 26.40 8.49 -37.06
CA GLY A 945 27.77 8.58 -37.60
C GLY A 945 27.98 9.25 -38.97
N THR A 946 26.93 9.66 -39.67
CA THR A 946 26.99 9.96 -41.12
C THR A 946 26.80 11.43 -41.49
N CYS A 947 26.43 12.31 -40.55
CA CYS A 947 26.23 13.74 -40.82
C CYS A 947 27.54 14.55 -40.89
N SER A 948 28.36 14.27 -41.91
CA SER A 948 29.41 15.20 -42.34
C SER A 948 28.80 16.52 -42.83
N ASN A 949 29.38 17.66 -42.45
CA ASN A 949 28.88 19.01 -42.78
C ASN A 949 28.69 19.23 -44.30
N ASN A 950 27.45 19.11 -44.78
CA ASN A 950 27.02 19.56 -46.10
C ASN A 950 25.57 20.06 -46.03
N ILE A 951 25.40 21.33 -45.65
CA ILE A 951 24.12 22.03 -45.80
C ILE A 951 23.97 22.37 -47.29
N ASP A 952 23.41 21.45 -48.08
CA ASP A 952 23.12 21.75 -49.48
C ASP A 952 22.00 22.80 -49.59
N SER A 953 22.34 23.93 -50.21
CA SER A 953 21.50 25.12 -50.35
C SER A 953 20.27 24.94 -51.26
N SER A 954 20.11 23.77 -51.88
CA SER A 954 19.07 23.45 -52.86
C SER A 954 17.63 23.47 -52.28
N ASN A 955 17.41 22.82 -51.14
CA ASN A 955 16.06 22.61 -50.60
C ASN A 955 15.40 23.86 -49.97
N LEU A 956 16.19 24.83 -49.52
CA LEU A 956 15.68 26.09 -48.92
C LEU A 956 14.84 26.94 -49.88
N LYS A 957 14.91 26.69 -51.20
CA LYS A 957 14.10 27.39 -52.21
C LYS A 957 12.69 26.80 -52.40
N ARG A 958 12.38 25.60 -51.85
CA ARG A 958 11.11 24.91 -52.15
C ARG A 958 10.01 25.05 -51.08
N LYS A 959 10.33 25.40 -49.82
CA LYS A 959 9.32 25.73 -48.78
C LYS A 959 8.97 27.22 -48.67
N LYS A 960 9.81 28.15 -49.14
CA LYS A 960 9.58 29.61 -49.15
C LYS A 960 8.40 30.13 -50.01
N ARG A 961 7.47 29.27 -50.41
CA ARG A 961 6.26 29.65 -51.16
C ARG A 961 4.98 29.62 -50.33
N ASN A 962 5.02 29.12 -49.09
CA ASN A 962 3.84 29.00 -48.21
C ASN A 962 3.86 29.97 -47.01
N GLU A 963 4.94 30.74 -46.80
CA GLU A 963 5.07 31.69 -45.67
C GLU A 963 4.27 33.01 -45.85
N HIS A 964 3.26 33.03 -46.72
CA HIS A 964 2.48 34.22 -47.12
C HIS A 964 0.95 33.98 -47.13
N MET A 965 0.44 33.17 -46.20
CA MET A 965 -1.01 32.88 -46.12
C MET A 965 -1.64 32.94 -44.71
N TYR A 966 -1.02 33.65 -43.77
CA TYR A 966 -1.68 34.08 -42.51
C TYR A 966 -1.55 35.59 -42.33
N GLY A 967 -2.59 36.32 -42.74
CA GLY A 967 -2.63 37.78 -42.76
C GLY A 967 -4.03 38.32 -43.01
N GLY A 968 -4.89 38.26 -41.99
CA GLY A 968 -6.32 38.61 -42.05
C GLY A 968 -7.21 37.44 -42.52
N ARG A 969 -8.51 37.42 -42.19
CA ARG A 969 -9.33 38.43 -41.50
C ARG A 969 -10.37 37.76 -40.58
N ASN A 970 -10.76 38.52 -39.54
CA ASN A 970 -11.97 38.40 -38.71
C ASN A 970 -12.27 37.01 -38.11
#